data_AF-A0A371QSS8-F1
#
_entry.id   AF-A0A371QSS8-F1
#
_cell.length_a   1.000
_cell.length_b   1.000
_cell.length_c   1.000
_cell.angle_alpha   90.00
_cell.angle_beta   90.00
_cell.angle_gamma   90.00
#
_symmetry.space_group_name_H-M   'P 1'
#
loop_
_entity.id
_entity.type
_entity.pdbx_description
1 polymer ?
#
loop_
_entity_poly.entity_id
_entity_poly.type
_entity_poly.pdbx_seq_one_letter_code
_entity_poly.pdbx_strand_id
1 'polypeptide(L)'
;MIQPSIKLSVLLTTHLPKADLLNILHSLLRMSSANTEIIIIDDQTSAEISSEIQQILQNYDNDLVFLLEHEKSTGRGNCLNEAVMQATGKFIWAPIRANRFNVNLFKQALTRFSSDPAAIWVMDFDLPSSTERWLKEVEFGHFPDDSCFIWNRSVLDGDQLFFNPFMTHLHGAELAMRVYEKHVWHRTDPFFVIGQNQFLTPAGTNIEEFFRSAHRLAKTQESRKAILEHLSSVDISPASKQDSVNLLTQSRQLLAQDDAKNALELIDAYLKKNPENFEAVQVKISTLEKLRRHVEAAELKHDLKQFTKRQLNVSPEKKSDTPQLSDSENLGNNDRDPLHDHNHSEVRNIPTNESSYSIVIPTTGIGKIHLERTLTSLEKVASSAECELIIIDNASIDDTFDYLEQLAESNFFNLKTITNSSNAGFAASVNQGISKAKGDFILVMHNDVELEDGILETLSEAFQQSSDIALAAPLINDTDLTAQQPEQQPGEQYVQTDTVDSCCFMVKNGFSFQFDESYGLAYFEMDDLCKQIRENDYQIAVASGVTVTHHKGTTIQKMGFTLTPPRKWKNREIFHKKWNPENEFSIPDQGTITDRLERLEPPVNPADPPDDWVHTVHDFLTDEIRTQIIRSDLTPRELFTIVPVLLMADCRELLRNLEDRLDDMELPVPLLMLFIHFYYEKNIFSRCRHYLDKAGDSHPAFDLYRLKIHVDDKETDEASKLLTRMIDKHPASADLFSLASKIYLQGGDKDEANSFAAMANQLDPVQYPPEETAFKVKF
;
A
#
# COMPACT_ATOMS: atom_id res chain seq x y z
N MET A 1 -28.60 44.30 -0.51
CA MET A 1 -29.12 43.75 0.76
C MET A 1 -28.76 42.28 0.77
N ILE A 2 -27.84 41.89 1.65
CA ILE A 2 -27.24 40.56 1.77
C ILE A 2 -28.26 39.65 2.46
N GLN A 3 -28.66 38.55 1.82
CA GLN A 3 -29.12 37.37 2.57
C GLN A 3 -27.92 36.42 2.67
N PRO A 4 -27.52 35.96 3.87
CA PRO A 4 -26.53 34.91 3.98
C PRO A 4 -27.24 33.60 3.62
N SER A 5 -27.24 33.22 2.35
CA SER A 5 -27.79 31.93 1.92
C SER A 5 -26.82 30.83 2.36
N ILE A 6 -27.13 30.18 3.48
CA ILE A 6 -26.46 28.93 3.88
C ILE A 6 -26.56 27.95 2.71
N LYS A 7 -25.41 27.47 2.22
CA LYS A 7 -25.33 26.45 1.18
C LYS A 7 -25.01 25.09 1.82
N LEU A 8 -25.85 24.10 1.60
CA LEU A 8 -25.52 22.68 1.80
C LEU A 8 -24.90 22.15 0.51
N SER A 9 -23.73 21.53 0.59
CA SER A 9 -23.12 20.80 -0.52
C SER A 9 -23.47 19.33 -0.39
N VAL A 10 -24.18 18.80 -1.37
CA VAL A 10 -24.50 17.37 -1.45
C VAL A 10 -23.52 16.70 -2.40
N LEU A 11 -22.76 15.76 -1.89
CA LEU A 11 -21.72 15.04 -2.63
C LEU A 11 -22.28 13.68 -3.06
N LEU A 12 -22.38 13.46 -4.36
CA LEU A 12 -22.84 12.21 -4.95
C LEU A 12 -21.72 11.60 -5.78
N THR A 13 -21.58 10.29 -5.72
CA THR A 13 -20.57 9.54 -6.49
C THR A 13 -21.25 8.39 -7.21
N THR A 14 -20.68 7.96 -8.32
CA THR A 14 -21.25 6.85 -9.10
C THR A 14 -20.94 5.46 -8.53
N HIS A 15 -20.28 5.38 -7.37
CA HIS A 15 -20.16 4.16 -6.56
C HIS A 15 -21.43 3.76 -5.81
N LEU A 16 -22.43 4.64 -5.78
CA LEU A 16 -23.75 4.29 -5.25
C LEU A 16 -24.45 3.30 -6.20
N PRO A 17 -25.32 2.41 -5.68
CA PRO A 17 -26.21 1.65 -6.55
C PRO A 17 -27.00 2.60 -7.46
N LYS A 18 -27.04 2.30 -8.77
CA LYS A 18 -27.69 3.14 -9.80
C LYS A 18 -29.07 3.65 -9.37
N ALA A 19 -29.91 2.77 -8.83
CA ALA A 19 -31.25 3.12 -8.38
C ALA A 19 -31.24 4.18 -7.25
N ASP A 20 -30.32 4.06 -6.29
CA ASP A 20 -30.23 4.99 -5.16
C ASP A 20 -29.68 6.34 -5.62
N LEU A 21 -28.62 6.35 -6.44
CA LEU A 21 -28.06 7.58 -7.02
C LEU A 21 -29.12 8.40 -7.75
N LEU A 22 -29.84 7.76 -8.68
CA LEU A 22 -30.86 8.44 -9.48
C LEU A 22 -32.05 8.89 -8.64
N ASN A 23 -32.45 8.10 -7.63
CA ASN A 23 -33.53 8.48 -6.71
C ASN A 23 -33.17 9.71 -5.86
N ILE A 24 -31.94 9.76 -5.34
CA ILE A 24 -31.43 10.90 -4.58
C ILE A 24 -31.38 12.12 -5.48
N LEU A 25 -30.76 12.01 -6.66
CA LEU A 25 -30.63 13.10 -7.63
C LEU A 25 -31.99 13.66 -8.02
N HIS A 26 -32.94 12.81 -8.43
CA HIS A 26 -34.30 13.25 -8.75
C HIS A 26 -35.01 13.94 -7.59
N SER A 27 -34.84 13.42 -6.38
CA SER A 27 -35.49 14.01 -5.20
C SER A 27 -34.92 15.39 -4.89
N LEU A 28 -33.59 15.55 -4.95
CA LEU A 28 -32.91 16.82 -4.71
C LEU A 28 -33.28 17.87 -5.78
N LEU A 29 -33.26 17.50 -7.06
CA LEU A 29 -33.61 18.41 -8.17
C LEU A 29 -35.06 18.89 -8.09
N ARG A 30 -36.00 18.04 -7.64
CA ARG A 30 -37.41 18.43 -7.43
C ARG A 30 -37.62 19.40 -6.27
N MET A 31 -36.69 19.45 -5.31
CA MET A 31 -36.84 20.27 -4.11
C MET A 31 -36.61 21.78 -4.34
N SER A 32 -36.10 22.18 -5.51
CA SER A 32 -35.94 23.58 -5.96
C SER A 32 -35.55 24.57 -4.86
N SER A 33 -34.50 24.24 -4.10
CA SER A 33 -33.99 25.10 -3.03
C SER A 33 -32.72 25.82 -3.46
N ALA A 34 -32.75 27.16 -3.50
CA ALA A 34 -31.61 28.04 -3.83
C ALA A 34 -30.40 27.94 -2.88
N ASN A 35 -30.43 26.99 -1.94
CA ASN A 35 -29.51 26.84 -0.81
C ASN A 35 -28.79 25.47 -0.81
N THR A 36 -28.91 24.70 -1.89
CA THR A 36 -28.27 23.39 -2.03
C THR A 36 -27.49 23.37 -3.34
N GLU A 37 -26.20 23.08 -3.26
CA GLU A 37 -25.42 22.69 -4.43
C GLU A 37 -25.22 21.18 -4.44
N ILE A 38 -25.14 20.60 -5.63
CA ILE A 38 -24.97 19.17 -5.83
C ILE A 38 -23.70 18.98 -6.64
N ILE A 39 -22.75 18.23 -6.11
CA ILE A 39 -21.51 17.88 -6.79
C ILE A 39 -21.57 16.38 -7.04
N ILE A 40 -21.53 16.00 -8.31
CA ILE A 40 -21.59 14.63 -8.78
C ILE A 40 -20.22 14.30 -9.37
N ILE A 41 -19.56 13.29 -8.82
CA ILE A 41 -18.36 12.72 -9.42
C ILE A 41 -18.73 11.39 -10.07
N ASP A 42 -18.62 11.36 -11.40
CA ASP A 42 -18.68 10.15 -12.20
C ASP A 42 -17.31 9.49 -12.27
N ASP A 43 -17.07 8.56 -11.36
CA ASP A 43 -15.81 7.82 -11.21
C ASP A 43 -15.77 6.60 -12.15
N GLN A 44 -15.75 6.85 -13.46
CA GLN A 44 -15.65 5.83 -14.50
C GLN A 44 -16.83 4.84 -14.51
N THR A 45 -18.08 5.31 -14.45
CA THR A 45 -19.23 4.40 -14.63
C THR A 45 -19.53 4.03 -16.08
N SER A 46 -20.43 3.06 -16.26
CA SER A 46 -20.86 2.66 -17.59
C SER A 46 -21.47 3.85 -18.32
N ALA A 47 -21.25 3.92 -19.64
CA ALA A 47 -21.82 4.95 -20.50
C ALA A 47 -23.35 5.11 -20.35
N GLU A 48 -24.04 4.06 -19.91
CA GLU A 48 -25.46 4.08 -19.57
C GLU A 48 -25.79 4.97 -18.36
N ILE A 49 -25.03 4.85 -17.26
CA ILE A 49 -25.24 5.66 -16.05
C ILE A 49 -24.89 7.12 -16.32
N SER A 50 -23.74 7.38 -16.96
CA SER A 50 -23.31 8.73 -17.34
C SER A 50 -24.34 9.40 -18.24
N SER A 51 -24.83 8.70 -19.27
CA SER A 51 -25.87 9.22 -20.16
C SER A 51 -27.19 9.51 -19.44
N GLU A 52 -27.59 8.69 -18.46
CA GLU A 52 -28.80 8.93 -17.67
C GLU A 52 -28.65 10.14 -16.75
N ILE A 53 -27.50 10.29 -16.08
CA ILE A 53 -27.20 11.48 -15.27
C ILE A 53 -27.28 12.73 -16.15
N GLN A 54 -26.59 12.75 -17.29
CA GLN A 54 -26.62 13.87 -18.23
C GLN A 54 -28.04 14.17 -18.73
N GLN A 55 -28.84 13.14 -19.06
CA GLN A 55 -30.24 13.32 -19.47
C GLN A 55 -31.09 13.92 -18.35
N ILE A 56 -30.90 13.51 -17.10
CA ILE A 56 -31.58 14.10 -15.95
C ILE A 56 -31.19 15.57 -15.85
N LEU A 57 -29.89 15.89 -15.88
CA LEU A 57 -29.41 17.27 -15.76
C LEU A 57 -29.93 18.18 -16.89
N GLN A 58 -30.03 17.68 -18.13
CA GLN A 58 -30.62 18.44 -19.25
C GLN A 58 -32.09 18.84 -19.03
N ASN A 59 -32.83 18.08 -18.22
CA ASN A 59 -34.24 18.37 -17.92
C ASN A 59 -34.42 19.36 -16.76
N TYR A 60 -33.35 19.73 -16.05
CA TYR A 60 -33.38 20.66 -14.92
C TYR A 60 -32.34 21.75 -15.12
N ASP A 61 -32.79 22.96 -15.43
CA ASP A 61 -31.94 24.14 -15.50
C ASP A 61 -31.55 24.57 -14.07
N ASN A 62 -30.36 24.20 -13.62
CA ASN A 62 -29.90 24.48 -12.26
C ASN A 62 -28.40 24.77 -12.21
N ASP A 63 -28.04 26.04 -12.07
CA ASP A 63 -26.67 26.56 -11.97
C ASP A 63 -25.87 26.04 -10.75
N LEU A 64 -26.49 25.26 -9.86
CA LEU A 64 -25.88 24.73 -8.63
C LEU A 64 -25.61 23.22 -8.70
N VAL A 65 -25.61 22.63 -9.90
CA VAL A 65 -25.27 21.21 -10.10
C VAL A 65 -24.00 21.09 -10.93
N PHE A 66 -23.00 20.42 -10.37
CA PHE A 66 -21.69 20.21 -10.98
C PHE A 66 -21.52 18.72 -11.24
N LEU A 67 -21.18 18.37 -12.48
CA LEU A 67 -20.80 17.02 -12.88
C LEU A 67 -19.32 17.03 -13.23
N LEU A 68 -18.54 16.23 -12.51
CA LEU A 68 -17.12 15.98 -12.75
C LEU A 68 -17.00 14.54 -13.23
N GLU A 69 -16.33 14.33 -14.35
CA GLU A 69 -16.18 13.00 -14.97
C GLU A 69 -14.72 12.57 -14.89
N HIS A 70 -14.48 11.39 -14.34
CA HIS A 70 -13.15 10.80 -14.29
C HIS A 70 -12.96 9.79 -15.42
N GLU A 71 -11.78 9.83 -16.04
CA GLU A 71 -11.38 8.83 -17.01
C GLU A 71 -11.01 7.48 -16.36
N LYS A 72 -10.68 7.49 -15.06
CA LYS A 72 -10.26 6.33 -14.27
C LYS A 72 -10.92 6.33 -12.90
N SER A 73 -11.33 5.16 -12.42
CA SER A 73 -11.87 5.02 -11.07
C SER A 73 -10.79 5.27 -10.02
N THR A 74 -11.03 6.25 -9.16
CA THR A 74 -10.19 6.63 -8.01
C THR A 74 -10.73 6.09 -6.68
N GLY A 75 -11.98 5.62 -6.66
CA GLY A 75 -12.64 5.09 -5.48
C GLY A 75 -13.42 6.14 -4.69
N ARG A 76 -14.40 5.67 -3.90
CA ARG A 76 -15.40 6.54 -3.28
C ARG A 76 -14.80 7.57 -2.32
N GLY A 77 -13.87 7.17 -1.45
CA GLY A 77 -13.26 8.10 -0.51
C GLY A 77 -12.51 9.23 -1.22
N ASN A 78 -11.73 8.91 -2.26
CA ASN A 78 -11.05 9.90 -3.10
C ASN A 78 -12.03 10.86 -3.79
N CYS A 79 -13.10 10.32 -4.40
CA CYS A 79 -14.15 11.14 -5.00
C CYS A 79 -14.83 12.07 -3.98
N LEU A 80 -15.11 11.58 -2.77
CA LEU A 80 -15.70 12.42 -1.73
C LEU A 80 -14.76 13.54 -1.31
N ASN A 81 -13.46 13.29 -1.22
CA ASN A 81 -12.46 14.31 -0.89
C ASN A 81 -12.34 15.37 -1.98
N GLU A 82 -12.32 14.96 -3.25
CA GLU A 82 -12.37 15.89 -4.37
C GLU A 82 -13.63 16.75 -4.34
N ALA A 83 -14.79 16.12 -4.11
CA ALA A 83 -16.04 16.83 -4.02
C ALA A 83 -16.08 17.80 -2.81
N VAL A 84 -15.41 17.48 -1.69
CA VAL A 84 -15.23 18.41 -0.56
C VAL A 84 -14.38 19.62 -0.95
N MET A 85 -13.32 19.44 -1.76
CA MET A 85 -12.50 20.55 -2.23
C MET A 85 -13.28 21.51 -3.14
N GLN A 86 -14.18 20.97 -3.97
CA GLN A 86 -15.03 21.76 -4.87
C GLN A 86 -16.26 22.36 -4.18
N ALA A 87 -16.65 21.82 -3.02
CA ALA A 87 -17.78 22.33 -2.25
C ALA A 87 -17.54 23.79 -1.84
N THR A 88 -18.59 24.61 -1.94
CA THR A 88 -18.67 25.99 -1.43
C THR A 88 -19.61 26.11 -0.24
N GLY A 89 -20.44 25.09 0.01
CA GLY A 89 -21.39 25.05 1.10
C GLY A 89 -20.76 24.88 2.48
N LYS A 90 -21.37 25.51 3.49
CA LYS A 90 -20.96 25.46 4.90
C LYS A 90 -21.18 24.06 5.51
N PHE A 91 -22.16 23.33 4.99
CA PHE A 91 -22.48 21.99 5.42
C PHE A 91 -22.23 21.02 4.28
N ILE A 92 -21.65 19.86 4.59
CA ILE A 92 -21.40 18.78 3.63
C ILE A 92 -22.30 17.60 3.99
N TRP A 93 -22.95 17.04 2.98
CA TRP A 93 -23.73 15.81 3.09
C TRP A 93 -23.37 14.85 1.96
N ALA A 94 -22.98 13.62 2.30
CA ALA A 94 -22.53 12.61 1.34
C ALA A 94 -23.37 11.33 1.42
N PRO A 95 -24.67 11.38 1.07
CA PRO A 95 -25.58 10.26 1.26
C PRO A 95 -25.26 9.09 0.34
N ILE A 96 -25.55 7.87 0.80
CA ILE A 96 -25.59 6.67 -0.03
C ILE A 96 -27.02 6.23 -0.34
N ARG A 97 -27.98 6.59 0.52
CA ARG A 97 -29.40 6.25 0.40
C ARG A 97 -30.24 7.37 1.01
N ALA A 98 -31.22 7.88 0.28
CA ALA A 98 -32.23 8.78 0.83
C ALA A 98 -33.50 8.69 -0.01
N ASN A 99 -34.47 7.89 0.44
CA ASN A 99 -35.73 7.75 -0.28
C ASN A 99 -36.75 8.74 0.28
N ARG A 100 -37.56 9.37 -0.60
CA ARG A 100 -38.69 10.24 -0.21
C ARG A 100 -38.33 11.32 0.83
N PHE A 101 -37.87 12.45 0.33
CA PHE A 101 -37.55 13.61 1.15
C PHE A 101 -38.80 14.30 1.72
N ASN A 102 -38.68 14.77 2.96
CA ASN A 102 -39.62 15.69 3.57
C ASN A 102 -39.02 17.11 3.54
N VAL A 103 -39.49 17.91 2.58
CA VAL A 103 -38.99 19.28 2.33
C VAL A 103 -39.12 20.18 3.56
N ASN A 104 -40.17 20.01 4.35
CA ASN A 104 -40.40 20.83 5.53
C ASN A 104 -39.38 20.50 6.64
N LEU A 105 -39.15 19.21 6.90
CA LEU A 105 -38.12 18.77 7.85
C LEU A 105 -36.72 19.17 7.39
N PHE A 106 -36.43 19.06 6.09
CA PHE A 106 -35.15 19.49 5.53
C PHE A 106 -34.89 20.98 5.75
N LYS A 107 -35.88 21.85 5.46
CA LYS A 107 -35.77 23.30 5.72
C LYS A 107 -35.59 23.63 7.22
N GLN A 108 -36.29 22.90 8.08
CA GLN A 108 -36.14 23.04 9.54
C GLN A 108 -34.75 22.63 10.00
N ALA A 109 -34.22 21.52 9.49
CA ALA A 109 -32.88 21.02 9.77
C ALA A 109 -31.81 22.05 9.34
N LEU A 110 -31.88 22.57 8.11
CA LEU A 110 -30.95 23.62 7.64
C LEU A 110 -30.98 24.88 8.51
N THR A 111 -32.17 25.28 8.97
CA THR A 111 -32.32 26.43 9.87
C THR A 111 -31.64 26.16 11.21
N ARG A 112 -31.82 24.96 11.76
CA ARG A 112 -31.20 24.52 13.02
C ARG A 112 -29.68 24.45 12.91
N PHE A 113 -29.14 23.83 11.87
CA PHE A 113 -27.70 23.75 11.64
C PHE A 113 -27.05 25.12 11.57
N SER A 114 -27.76 26.10 11.00
CA SER A 114 -27.26 27.46 10.87
C SER A 114 -27.17 28.22 12.20
N SER A 115 -28.04 27.88 13.16
CA SER A 115 -28.07 28.49 14.50
C SER A 115 -27.11 27.86 15.51
N ASP A 116 -26.57 26.68 15.20
CA ASP A 116 -25.85 25.84 16.16
C ASP A 116 -24.55 25.30 15.52
N PRO A 117 -23.36 25.67 16.05
CA PRO A 117 -22.08 25.35 15.45
C PRO A 117 -21.58 23.94 15.81
N ALA A 118 -22.46 22.94 15.93
CA ALA A 118 -22.02 21.55 16.02
C ALA A 118 -21.21 21.16 14.78
N ALA A 119 -20.11 20.42 15.00
CA ALA A 119 -19.25 19.91 13.95
C ALA A 119 -19.93 18.79 13.16
N ILE A 120 -20.73 17.98 13.85
CA ILE A 120 -21.40 16.80 13.30
C ILE A 120 -22.88 16.84 13.66
N TRP A 121 -23.74 16.64 12.67
CA TRP A 121 -25.15 16.37 12.86
C TRP A 121 -25.47 14.94 12.45
N VAL A 122 -26.08 14.19 13.36
CA VAL A 122 -26.39 12.77 13.18
C VAL A 122 -27.90 12.55 13.20
N MET A 123 -28.42 11.91 12.16
CA MET A 123 -29.86 11.66 12.03
C MET A 123 -30.24 10.36 12.74
N ASP A 124 -31.08 10.43 13.77
CA ASP A 124 -31.66 9.27 14.46
C ASP A 124 -30.72 8.25 15.14
N PHE A 125 -29.43 8.57 15.25
CA PHE A 125 -28.45 7.74 15.95
C PHE A 125 -27.69 8.54 17.00
N ASP A 126 -27.31 7.86 18.08
CA ASP A 126 -26.38 8.39 19.07
C ASP A 126 -24.97 7.86 18.76
N LEU A 127 -23.98 8.75 18.77
CA LEU A 127 -22.60 8.32 18.58
C LEU A 127 -22.08 7.58 19.82
N PRO A 128 -21.34 6.47 19.65
CA PRO A 128 -20.70 5.78 20.75
C PRO A 128 -19.77 6.70 21.55
N SER A 129 -19.76 6.49 22.87
CA SER A 129 -19.01 7.32 23.81
C SER A 129 -17.56 6.88 24.03
N SER A 130 -17.14 5.73 23.49
CA SER A 130 -15.77 5.23 23.60
C SER A 130 -15.38 4.43 22.36
N THR A 131 -14.08 4.42 22.04
CA THR A 131 -13.52 3.67 20.91
C THR A 131 -13.90 2.19 20.96
N GLU A 132 -13.86 1.53 22.11
CA GLU A 132 -14.25 0.12 22.23
C GLU A 132 -15.70 -0.12 21.83
N ARG A 133 -16.57 0.85 22.09
CA ARG A 133 -17.97 0.78 21.67
C ARG A 133 -18.10 1.01 20.17
N TRP A 134 -17.37 1.97 19.60
CA TRP A 134 -17.32 2.16 18.14
C TRP A 134 -16.97 0.87 17.41
N LEU A 135 -15.93 0.17 17.86
CA LEU A 135 -15.45 -1.07 17.26
C LEU A 135 -16.51 -2.18 17.29
N LYS A 136 -17.16 -2.38 18.44
CA LYS A 136 -18.23 -3.36 18.59
C LYS A 136 -19.41 -3.05 17.68
N GLU A 137 -19.91 -1.82 17.68
CA GLU A 137 -21.10 -1.46 16.90
C GLU A 137 -20.86 -1.59 15.39
N VAL A 138 -19.63 -1.32 14.91
CA VAL A 138 -19.25 -1.53 13.50
C VAL A 138 -19.22 -3.02 13.13
N GLU A 139 -18.65 -3.87 13.98
CA GLU A 139 -18.62 -5.32 13.78
C GLU A 139 -20.03 -5.93 13.71
N PHE A 140 -20.94 -5.47 14.59
CA PHE A 140 -22.33 -5.92 14.62
C PHE A 140 -23.22 -5.24 13.56
N GLY A 141 -22.70 -4.31 12.77
CA GLY A 141 -23.45 -3.58 11.74
C GLY A 141 -24.52 -2.64 12.31
N HIS A 142 -24.44 -2.26 13.59
CA HIS A 142 -25.41 -1.41 14.28
C HIS A 142 -25.12 0.10 14.13
N PHE A 143 -24.30 0.46 13.17
CA PHE A 143 -23.82 1.82 13.00
C PHE A 143 -24.63 2.58 11.92
N PRO A 144 -24.91 3.90 12.07
CA PRO A 144 -25.56 4.70 11.04
C PRO A 144 -24.80 4.65 9.71
N ASP A 145 -25.55 4.57 8.62
CA ASP A 145 -24.95 4.65 7.29
C ASP A 145 -24.52 6.08 6.94
N ASP A 146 -23.70 6.24 5.91
CA ASP A 146 -23.10 7.53 5.54
C ASP A 146 -24.15 8.64 5.28
N SER A 147 -25.39 8.28 4.98
CA SER A 147 -26.51 9.21 4.74
C SER A 147 -27.01 9.89 6.01
N CYS A 148 -26.72 9.34 7.18
CA CYS A 148 -27.15 9.90 8.46
C CYS A 148 -26.26 11.05 8.95
N PHE A 149 -25.14 11.35 8.27
CA PHE A 149 -24.13 12.31 8.73
C PHE A 149 -24.14 13.61 7.94
N ILE A 150 -24.17 14.75 8.64
CA ILE A 150 -23.91 16.07 8.05
C ILE A 150 -22.73 16.72 8.77
N TRP A 151 -21.81 17.25 7.99
CA TRP A 151 -20.54 17.80 8.46
C TRP A 151 -20.52 19.32 8.34
N ASN A 152 -20.04 20.01 9.37
CA ASN A 152 -19.92 21.45 9.38
C ASN A 152 -18.47 21.88 9.14
N ARG A 153 -18.15 22.27 7.91
CA ARG A 153 -16.79 22.66 7.50
C ARG A 153 -16.29 23.98 8.11
N SER A 154 -17.18 24.74 8.75
CA SER A 154 -16.76 25.96 9.46
C SER A 154 -16.20 25.68 10.85
N VAL A 155 -16.29 24.43 11.29
CA VAL A 155 -15.83 23.94 12.59
C VAL A 155 -14.77 22.86 12.41
N LEU A 156 -14.93 22.01 11.39
CA LEU A 156 -13.93 21.03 10.97
C LEU A 156 -13.04 21.66 9.91
N ASP A 157 -11.75 21.82 10.22
CA ASP A 157 -10.73 22.30 9.30
C ASP A 157 -10.42 21.24 8.21
N GLY A 158 -9.69 21.62 7.16
CA GLY A 158 -9.45 20.77 5.99
C GLY A 158 -8.71 19.46 6.27
N ASP A 159 -7.87 19.43 7.30
CA ASP A 159 -7.17 18.24 7.80
C ASP A 159 -8.10 17.29 8.59
N GLN A 160 -9.21 17.81 9.11
CA GLN A 160 -10.20 17.06 9.87
C GLN A 160 -11.34 16.55 8.98
N LEU A 161 -11.81 17.35 8.03
CA LEU A 161 -12.90 17.02 7.10
C LEU A 161 -12.37 16.32 5.84
N PHE A 162 -11.86 15.11 6.02
CA PHE A 162 -11.36 14.24 4.96
C PHE A 162 -11.97 12.85 5.12
N PHE A 163 -12.39 12.20 4.05
CA PHE A 163 -12.95 10.86 4.01
C PHE A 163 -11.86 9.83 3.69
N ASN A 164 -11.81 8.71 4.42
CA ASN A 164 -10.75 7.72 4.24
C ASN A 164 -10.78 7.11 2.79
N PRO A 165 -9.72 7.26 1.98
CA PRO A 165 -9.70 6.87 0.57
C PRO A 165 -9.66 5.35 0.36
N PHE A 166 -9.29 4.59 1.38
CA PHE A 166 -9.20 3.13 1.33
C PHE A 166 -10.52 2.43 1.70
N MET A 167 -11.56 3.19 2.05
CA MET A 167 -12.87 2.67 2.41
C MET A 167 -13.85 2.76 1.23
N THR A 168 -14.80 1.82 1.15
CA THR A 168 -15.91 1.86 0.20
C THR A 168 -17.24 2.21 0.87
N HIS A 169 -17.38 1.90 2.17
CA HIS A 169 -18.51 2.27 3.04
C HIS A 169 -18.03 2.71 4.42
N LEU A 170 -18.93 3.18 5.30
CA LEU A 170 -18.63 3.63 6.67
C LEU A 170 -17.76 4.90 6.75
N HIS A 171 -17.70 5.69 5.69
CA HIS A 171 -16.91 6.92 5.68
C HIS A 171 -17.37 7.90 6.75
N GLY A 172 -18.70 8.01 6.96
CA GLY A 172 -19.24 8.92 7.96
C GLY A 172 -19.00 8.43 9.39
N ALA A 173 -19.06 7.13 9.58
CA ALA A 173 -18.72 6.49 10.85
C ALA A 173 -17.27 6.72 11.25
N GLU A 174 -16.35 6.46 10.33
CA GLU A 174 -14.91 6.54 10.56
C GLU A 174 -14.50 7.98 10.83
N LEU A 175 -15.01 8.92 10.02
CA LEU A 175 -14.75 10.35 10.21
C LEU A 175 -15.31 10.85 11.54
N ALA A 176 -16.52 10.42 11.93
CA ALA A 176 -17.09 10.78 13.22
C ALA A 176 -16.22 10.24 14.37
N MET A 177 -15.75 8.99 14.28
CA MET A 177 -14.83 8.42 15.27
C MET A 177 -13.53 9.23 15.42
N ARG A 178 -12.98 9.77 14.32
CA ARG A 178 -11.77 10.62 14.38
C ARG A 178 -11.98 11.94 15.14
N VAL A 179 -13.17 12.52 15.06
CA VAL A 179 -13.39 13.91 15.47
C VAL A 179 -14.35 14.09 16.66
N TYR A 180 -15.13 13.07 17.04
CA TYR A 180 -16.19 13.21 18.06
C TYR A 180 -15.69 13.57 19.46
N GLU A 181 -14.46 13.20 19.84
CA GLU A 181 -13.92 13.54 21.17
C GLU A 181 -13.54 15.03 21.28
N LYS A 182 -13.16 15.65 20.15
CA LYS A 182 -12.65 17.03 20.12
C LYS A 182 -13.72 18.06 19.78
N HIS A 183 -14.89 17.61 19.34
CA HIS A 183 -15.92 18.48 18.78
C HIS A 183 -17.32 18.14 19.27
N VAL A 184 -18.19 19.16 19.28
CA VAL A 184 -19.60 18.99 19.63
C VAL A 184 -20.34 18.35 18.45
N TRP A 185 -21.16 17.34 18.75
CA TRP A 185 -22.10 16.75 17.81
C TRP A 185 -23.53 16.77 18.36
N HIS A 186 -24.51 16.83 17.47
CA HIS A 186 -25.92 16.87 17.83
C HIS A 186 -26.78 15.91 17.01
N ARG A 187 -27.83 15.40 17.66
CA ARG A 187 -28.86 14.62 17.01
C ARG A 187 -29.90 15.52 16.34
N THR A 188 -30.32 15.13 15.15
CA THR A 188 -31.45 15.72 14.42
C THR A 188 -32.41 14.64 13.92
N ASP A 189 -33.65 15.04 13.64
CA ASP A 189 -34.62 14.17 13.00
C ASP A 189 -34.24 13.97 11.53
N PRO A 190 -34.42 12.77 10.96
CA PRO A 190 -34.20 12.53 9.55
C PRO A 190 -35.23 13.28 8.71
N PHE A 191 -34.79 13.84 7.59
CA PHE A 191 -35.64 14.51 6.62
C PHE A 191 -35.87 13.66 5.35
N PHE A 192 -35.55 12.37 5.41
CA PHE A 192 -35.81 11.37 4.39
C PHE A 192 -36.18 10.04 5.06
N VAL A 193 -36.71 9.09 4.29
CA VAL A 193 -37.09 7.75 4.78
C VAL A 193 -36.21 6.72 4.07
N ILE A 194 -35.70 5.72 4.78
CA ILE A 194 -35.02 4.59 4.15
C ILE A 194 -36.06 3.48 3.96
N GLY A 195 -36.21 2.98 2.72
CA GLY A 195 -37.31 2.08 2.33
C GLY A 195 -37.27 0.69 2.98
N GLN A 196 -36.13 0.29 3.54
CA GLN A 196 -35.93 -0.94 4.31
C GLN A 196 -34.86 -0.68 5.39
N ASN A 197 -35.16 -0.96 6.66
CA ASN A 197 -34.15 -0.95 7.74
C ASN A 197 -33.19 -2.14 7.56
N GLN A 198 -32.27 -2.02 6.60
CA GLN A 198 -31.13 -2.91 6.49
C GLN A 198 -29.95 -2.23 7.18
N PHE A 199 -29.65 -2.70 8.39
CA PHE A 199 -28.31 -2.60 8.95
C PHE A 199 -27.33 -3.14 7.90
N LEU A 200 -26.39 -2.30 7.46
CA LEU A 200 -25.35 -2.71 6.53
C LEU A 200 -24.34 -3.54 7.33
N THR A 201 -24.15 -4.80 6.96
CA THR A 201 -22.97 -5.54 7.39
C THR A 201 -21.81 -5.10 6.49
N PRO A 202 -20.84 -4.34 7.00
CA PRO A 202 -19.74 -3.84 6.17
C PRO A 202 -18.88 -5.03 5.71
N ALA A 203 -18.31 -4.93 4.50
CA ALA A 203 -17.32 -5.91 4.06
C ALA A 203 -16.12 -5.94 5.02
N GLY A 204 -15.47 -7.10 5.18
CA GLY A 204 -14.32 -7.27 6.09
C GLY A 204 -13.21 -6.25 5.86
N THR A 205 -12.99 -5.82 4.62
CA THR A 205 -12.02 -4.77 4.27
C THR A 205 -12.38 -3.39 4.82
N ASN A 206 -13.67 -3.02 4.86
CA ASN A 206 -14.10 -1.75 5.48
C ASN A 206 -13.97 -1.80 6.99
N ILE A 207 -14.27 -2.96 7.59
CA ILE A 207 -14.09 -3.19 9.02
C ILE A 207 -12.61 -3.07 9.38
N GLU A 208 -11.73 -3.69 8.59
CA GLU A 208 -10.28 -3.62 8.77
C GLU A 208 -9.76 -2.18 8.74
N GLU A 209 -10.13 -1.41 7.73
CA GLU A 209 -9.66 -0.01 7.61
C GLU A 209 -10.27 0.89 8.72
N PHE A 210 -11.48 0.59 9.18
CA PHE A 210 -12.07 1.25 10.35
C PHE A 210 -11.25 0.96 11.61
N PHE A 211 -10.86 -0.31 11.85
CA PHE A 211 -9.99 -0.69 12.96
C PHE A 211 -8.60 -0.06 12.86
N ARG A 212 -8.01 0.03 11.65
CA ARG A 212 -6.74 0.74 11.42
C ARG A 212 -6.86 2.22 11.79
N SER A 213 -7.98 2.85 11.44
CA SER A 213 -8.28 4.22 11.84
C SER A 213 -8.43 4.37 13.35
N ALA A 214 -9.11 3.44 14.02
CA ALA A 214 -9.24 3.41 15.48
C ALA A 214 -7.87 3.20 16.17
N HIS A 215 -7.02 2.33 15.61
CA HIS A 215 -5.68 2.06 16.11
C HIS A 215 -4.80 3.32 16.05
N ARG A 216 -4.90 4.12 14.97
CA ARG A 216 -4.21 5.42 14.85
C ARG A 216 -4.65 6.41 15.92
N LEU A 217 -5.91 6.36 16.37
CA LEU A 217 -6.46 7.23 17.42
C LEU A 217 -6.19 6.74 18.85
N ALA A 218 -5.82 5.48 19.04
CA ALA A 218 -5.67 4.88 20.35
C ALA A 218 -4.50 5.51 21.12
N LYS A 219 -4.82 6.04 22.32
CA LYS A 219 -3.89 6.78 23.19
C LYS A 219 -3.05 5.89 24.10
N THR A 220 -3.50 4.66 24.38
CA THR A 220 -2.85 3.72 25.30
C THR A 220 -2.45 2.44 24.59
N GLN A 221 -1.41 1.78 25.11
CA GLN A 221 -0.92 0.51 24.57
C GLN A 221 -1.96 -0.61 24.76
N GLU A 222 -2.73 -0.58 25.85
CA GLU A 222 -3.81 -1.53 26.13
C GLU A 222 -4.95 -1.41 25.10
N SER A 223 -5.37 -0.19 24.76
CA SER A 223 -6.40 0.02 23.73
C SER A 223 -5.92 -0.39 22.34
N ARG A 224 -4.64 -0.13 22.00
CA ARG A 224 -4.03 -0.60 20.75
C ARG A 224 -4.00 -2.12 20.66
N LYS A 225 -3.58 -2.79 21.75
CA LYS A 225 -3.56 -4.25 21.83
C LYS A 225 -4.96 -4.85 21.70
N ALA A 226 -5.96 -4.28 22.39
CA ALA A 226 -7.34 -4.72 22.29
C ALA A 226 -7.91 -4.58 20.86
N ILE A 227 -7.55 -3.51 20.15
CA ILE A 227 -7.91 -3.30 18.74
C ILE A 227 -7.28 -4.37 17.85
N LEU A 228 -5.99 -4.66 18.02
CA LEU A 228 -5.28 -5.68 17.23
C LEU A 228 -5.80 -7.10 17.51
N GLU A 229 -6.10 -7.41 18.77
CA GLU A 229 -6.73 -8.68 19.15
C GLU A 229 -8.10 -8.84 18.47
N HIS A 230 -8.92 -7.78 18.44
CA HIS A 230 -10.19 -7.81 17.70
C HIS A 230 -9.95 -7.98 16.19
N LEU A 231 -9.01 -7.22 15.60
CA LEU A 231 -8.68 -7.33 14.17
C LEU A 231 -8.25 -8.75 13.77
N SER A 232 -7.47 -9.42 14.62
CA SER A 232 -7.04 -10.80 14.39
C SER A 232 -8.17 -11.83 14.47
N SER A 233 -9.29 -11.47 15.09
CA SER A 233 -10.48 -12.32 15.24
C SER A 233 -11.55 -12.09 14.16
N VAL A 234 -11.45 -11.00 13.39
CA VAL A 234 -12.36 -10.71 12.28
C VAL A 234 -12.02 -11.63 11.11
N ASP A 235 -13.02 -12.33 10.58
CA ASP A 235 -12.85 -13.16 9.38
C ASP A 235 -12.76 -12.25 8.14
N ILE A 236 -11.53 -12.09 7.62
CA ILE A 236 -11.20 -11.24 6.46
C ILE A 236 -11.32 -12.03 5.13
N SER A 237 -11.81 -13.27 5.17
CA SER A 237 -11.93 -14.10 3.98
C SER A 237 -12.75 -13.38 2.89
N PRO A 238 -12.25 -13.30 1.64
CA PRO A 238 -13.02 -12.74 0.54
C PRO A 238 -14.31 -13.54 0.40
N ALA A 239 -15.43 -12.83 0.23
CA ALA A 239 -16.78 -13.39 0.18
C ALA A 239 -16.85 -14.59 -0.79
N SER A 240 -16.68 -15.80 -0.27
CA SER A 240 -16.84 -17.03 -1.02
C SER A 240 -17.70 -18.00 -0.21
N LYS A 241 -18.88 -18.29 -0.77
CA LYS A 241 -19.83 -19.35 -0.41
C LYS A 241 -20.44 -19.27 1.00
N GLN A 242 -21.36 -18.33 1.13
CA GLN A 242 -22.15 -18.02 2.31
C GLN A 242 -23.42 -18.90 2.41
N ASP A 243 -23.26 -20.17 2.80
CA ASP A 243 -24.40 -21.08 3.04
C ASP A 243 -24.65 -21.42 4.53
N SER A 244 -23.72 -21.13 5.45
CA SER A 244 -23.90 -21.42 6.89
C SER A 244 -24.26 -20.18 7.73
N VAL A 245 -23.78 -18.98 7.38
CA VAL A 245 -24.11 -17.70 8.04
C VAL A 245 -25.45 -17.12 7.55
N ASN A 246 -25.97 -17.61 6.43
CA ASN A 246 -27.18 -17.10 5.80
C ASN A 246 -28.46 -17.39 6.62
N LEU A 247 -28.51 -18.51 7.36
CA LEU A 247 -29.73 -18.94 8.06
C LEU A 247 -30.06 -18.11 9.31
N LEU A 248 -29.06 -17.77 10.13
CA LEU A 248 -29.27 -16.95 11.33
C LEU A 248 -29.68 -15.53 10.93
N THR A 249 -29.00 -14.94 9.94
CA THR A 249 -29.30 -13.61 9.41
C THR A 249 -30.68 -13.58 8.71
N GLN A 250 -31.01 -14.56 7.88
CA GLN A 250 -32.33 -14.67 7.26
C GLN A 250 -33.44 -14.87 8.30
N SER A 251 -33.22 -15.66 9.36
CA SER A 251 -34.22 -15.82 10.42
C SER A 251 -34.54 -14.50 11.13
N ARG A 252 -33.55 -13.63 11.34
CA ARG A 252 -33.74 -12.29 11.94
C ARG A 252 -34.48 -11.35 11.01
N GLN A 253 -34.15 -11.37 9.72
CA GLN A 253 -34.83 -10.58 8.71
C GLN A 253 -36.31 -10.97 8.60
N LEU A 254 -36.61 -12.28 8.58
CA LEU A 254 -37.99 -12.77 8.57
C LEU A 254 -38.74 -12.40 9.86
N LEU A 255 -38.09 -12.48 11.02
CA LEU A 255 -38.69 -12.05 12.28
C LEU A 255 -38.97 -10.54 12.32
N ALA A 256 -38.10 -9.73 11.72
CA ALA A 256 -38.30 -8.29 11.56
C ALA A 256 -39.41 -7.96 10.55
N GLN A 257 -39.63 -8.82 9.55
CA GLN A 257 -40.73 -8.73 8.57
C GLN A 257 -42.05 -9.36 9.07
N ASP A 258 -42.12 -9.73 10.35
CA ASP A 258 -43.27 -10.38 11.00
C ASP A 258 -43.63 -11.79 10.48
N ASP A 259 -42.73 -12.40 9.71
CA ASP A 259 -42.82 -13.80 9.27
C ASP A 259 -42.17 -14.75 10.29
N ALA A 260 -42.76 -14.79 11.48
CA ALA A 260 -42.23 -15.56 12.59
C ALA A 260 -42.25 -17.09 12.34
N LYS A 261 -43.06 -17.59 11.41
CA LYS A 261 -43.16 -19.02 11.11
C LYS A 261 -41.94 -19.51 10.32
N ASN A 262 -41.59 -18.81 9.25
CA ASN A 262 -40.42 -19.16 8.44
C ASN A 262 -39.12 -18.82 9.18
N ALA A 263 -39.10 -17.75 10.00
CA ALA A 263 -38.00 -17.47 10.91
C ALA A 263 -37.70 -18.65 11.87
N LEU A 264 -38.76 -19.33 12.36
CA LEU A 264 -38.60 -20.46 13.27
C LEU A 264 -37.99 -21.68 12.58
N GLU A 265 -38.35 -21.96 11.33
CA GLU A 265 -37.81 -23.08 10.56
C GLU A 265 -36.31 -22.90 10.28
N LEU A 266 -35.89 -21.69 9.91
CA LEU A 266 -34.48 -21.38 9.63
C LEU A 266 -33.63 -21.40 10.90
N ILE A 267 -34.14 -20.85 12.01
CA ILE A 267 -33.39 -20.83 13.27
C ILE A 267 -33.29 -22.23 13.89
N ASP A 268 -34.29 -23.09 13.73
CA ASP A 268 -34.24 -24.49 14.14
C ASP A 268 -33.21 -25.29 13.32
N ALA A 269 -33.15 -25.06 12.01
CA ALA A 269 -32.14 -25.68 11.15
C ALA A 269 -30.71 -25.24 11.52
N TYR A 270 -30.53 -23.97 11.92
CA TYR A 270 -29.26 -23.43 12.39
C TYR A 270 -28.85 -23.99 13.76
N LEU A 271 -29.75 -23.98 14.75
CA LEU A 271 -29.50 -24.50 16.09
C LEU A 271 -29.26 -26.02 16.11
N LYS A 272 -29.81 -26.77 15.15
CA LYS A 272 -29.52 -28.21 15.01
C LYS A 272 -28.04 -28.48 14.70
N LYS A 273 -27.38 -27.56 14.00
CA LYS A 273 -25.94 -27.64 13.69
C LYS A 273 -25.09 -26.93 14.75
N ASN A 274 -25.62 -25.88 15.39
CA ASN A 274 -24.93 -25.02 16.35
C ASN A 274 -25.73 -24.89 17.67
N PRO A 275 -25.86 -25.96 18.47
CA PRO A 275 -26.78 -25.99 19.62
C PRO A 275 -26.38 -25.04 20.76
N GLU A 276 -25.11 -24.64 20.84
CA GLU A 276 -24.58 -23.75 21.88
C GLU A 276 -24.52 -22.26 21.45
N ASN A 277 -25.03 -21.92 20.26
CA ASN A 277 -25.04 -20.54 19.78
C ASN A 277 -26.10 -19.71 20.55
N PHE A 278 -25.63 -18.95 21.54
CA PHE A 278 -26.46 -18.15 22.45
C PHE A 278 -27.40 -17.18 21.71
N GLU A 279 -26.90 -16.58 20.64
CA GLU A 279 -27.62 -15.58 19.87
C GLU A 279 -28.77 -16.22 19.08
N ALA A 280 -28.53 -17.39 18.49
CA ALA A 280 -29.56 -18.15 17.79
C ALA A 280 -30.65 -18.65 18.75
N VAL A 281 -30.29 -19.01 19.99
CA VAL A 281 -31.27 -19.36 21.04
C VAL A 281 -32.13 -18.14 21.41
N GLN A 282 -31.55 -16.95 21.50
CA GLN A 282 -32.31 -15.71 21.76
C GLN A 282 -33.26 -15.36 20.61
N VAL A 283 -32.82 -15.48 19.36
CA VAL A 283 -33.68 -15.27 18.18
C VAL A 283 -34.83 -16.29 18.17
N LYS A 284 -34.57 -17.55 18.50
CA LYS A 284 -35.62 -18.59 18.63
C LYS A 284 -36.62 -18.25 19.72
N ILE A 285 -36.17 -17.77 20.88
CA ILE A 285 -37.04 -17.31 21.97
C ILE A 285 -37.96 -16.18 21.49
N SER A 286 -37.40 -15.14 20.87
CA SER A 286 -38.21 -14.01 20.35
C SER A 286 -39.18 -14.44 19.26
N THR A 287 -38.80 -15.41 18.43
CA THR A 287 -39.66 -16.01 17.40
C THR A 287 -40.83 -16.77 18.00
N LEU A 288 -40.57 -17.61 19.02
CA LEU A 288 -41.60 -18.35 19.74
C LEU A 288 -42.57 -17.42 20.47
N GLU A 289 -42.08 -16.30 21.03
CA GLU A 289 -42.94 -15.30 21.69
C GLU A 289 -43.87 -14.59 20.69
N LYS A 290 -43.38 -14.24 19.49
CA LYS A 290 -44.23 -13.69 18.42
C LYS A 290 -45.28 -14.68 17.93
N LEU A 291 -44.95 -15.97 17.88
CA LEU A 291 -45.90 -17.05 17.54
C LEU A 291 -46.86 -17.41 18.70
N ARG A 292 -46.80 -16.70 19.84
CA ARG A 292 -47.57 -16.98 21.07
C ARG A 292 -47.31 -18.35 21.69
N ARG A 293 -46.14 -18.95 21.41
CA ARG A 293 -45.67 -20.22 22.00
C ARG A 293 -44.90 -19.94 23.31
N HIS A 294 -45.57 -19.28 24.25
CA HIS A 294 -44.94 -18.74 25.46
C HIS A 294 -44.37 -19.79 26.42
N VAL A 295 -44.92 -21.01 26.43
CA VAL A 295 -44.43 -22.10 27.28
C VAL A 295 -43.02 -22.53 26.84
N GLU A 296 -42.82 -22.78 25.55
CA GLU A 296 -41.52 -23.17 24.98
C GLU A 296 -40.48 -22.06 25.07
N ALA A 297 -40.90 -20.81 24.88
CA ALA A 297 -40.03 -19.65 25.08
C ALA A 297 -39.58 -19.50 26.54
N ALA A 298 -40.45 -19.82 27.51
CA ALA A 298 -40.12 -19.75 28.93
C ALA A 298 -39.14 -20.85 29.35
N GLU A 299 -39.28 -22.07 28.80
CA GLU A 299 -38.34 -23.17 29.01
C GLU A 299 -36.94 -22.82 28.48
N LEU A 300 -36.83 -22.34 27.25
CA LEU A 300 -35.56 -21.89 26.65
C LEU A 300 -34.92 -20.71 27.43
N LYS A 301 -35.72 -19.76 27.92
CA LYS A 301 -35.23 -18.66 28.78
C LYS A 301 -34.68 -19.18 30.12
N HIS A 302 -35.26 -20.23 30.67
CA HIS A 302 -34.81 -20.83 31.92
C HIS A 302 -33.50 -21.58 31.73
N ASP A 303 -33.38 -22.37 30.67
CA ASP A 303 -32.14 -23.10 30.33
C ASP A 303 -30.98 -22.14 30.07
N LEU A 304 -31.22 -21.06 29.30
CA LEU A 304 -30.25 -20.00 29.04
C LEU A 304 -29.71 -19.39 30.35
N LYS A 305 -30.59 -19.10 31.32
CA LYS A 305 -30.20 -18.54 32.63
C LYS A 305 -29.37 -19.52 33.47
N GLN A 306 -29.61 -20.83 33.38
CA GLN A 306 -28.79 -21.81 34.10
C GLN A 306 -27.38 -21.91 33.51
N PHE A 307 -27.23 -21.82 32.19
CA PHE A 307 -25.94 -21.81 31.51
C PHE A 307 -25.10 -20.57 31.86
N THR A 308 -25.67 -19.37 31.81
CA THR A 308 -24.96 -18.12 32.16
C THR A 308 -24.49 -18.10 33.62
N LYS A 309 -25.28 -18.69 34.53
CA LYS A 309 -24.95 -18.76 35.96
C LYS A 309 -23.80 -19.73 36.28
N ARG A 310 -23.55 -20.72 35.41
CA ARG A 310 -22.40 -21.63 35.52
C ARG A 310 -21.09 -21.00 35.04
N GLN A 311 -21.14 -20.11 34.05
CA GLN A 311 -19.96 -19.37 33.58
C GLN A 311 -19.50 -18.27 34.57
N LEU A 312 -20.42 -17.68 35.33
CA LEU A 312 -20.12 -16.60 36.29
C LEU A 312 -19.55 -17.08 37.65
N ASN A 313 -19.44 -18.40 37.89
CA ASN A 313 -19.02 -18.98 39.17
C ASN A 313 -17.64 -19.68 39.10
N VAL A 314 -16.62 -18.99 38.59
CA VAL A 314 -15.20 -19.33 38.84
C VAL A 314 -14.56 -18.23 39.70
N SER A 315 -14.74 -18.45 41.01
CA SER A 315 -14.06 -18.03 42.25
C SER A 315 -13.58 -16.58 42.57
N PRO A 316 -13.81 -16.12 43.83
CA PRO A 316 -13.44 -14.81 44.40
C PRO A 316 -12.26 -14.84 45.40
N GLU A 317 -11.70 -13.68 45.77
CA GLU A 317 -11.08 -13.28 47.08
C GLU A 317 -10.48 -11.85 46.90
N LYS A 318 -10.43 -10.86 47.81
CA LYS A 318 -10.71 -10.68 49.24
C LYS A 318 -10.92 -9.17 49.54
N LYS A 319 -11.77 -8.85 50.51
CA LYS A 319 -11.97 -7.50 51.10
C LYS A 319 -11.01 -7.27 52.27
N SER A 320 -10.57 -6.03 52.48
CA SER A 320 -10.14 -5.53 53.81
C SER A 320 -10.58 -4.07 54.02
N ASP A 321 -11.67 -3.94 54.78
CA ASP A 321 -12.01 -2.99 55.84
C ASP A 321 -11.32 -1.61 55.93
N THR A 322 -12.16 -0.58 55.86
CA THR A 322 -11.99 0.71 56.56
C THR A 322 -12.63 0.67 57.95
N PRO A 323 -12.15 1.50 58.89
CA PRO A 323 -13.04 2.06 59.91
C PRO A 323 -13.01 3.60 59.94
N GLN A 324 -14.13 4.12 60.40
CA GLN A 324 -14.59 5.50 60.36
C GLN A 324 -14.48 6.16 61.76
N LEU A 325 -14.43 7.50 61.75
CA LEU A 325 -15.07 8.48 62.67
C LEU A 325 -14.25 9.25 63.74
N SER A 326 -14.61 10.56 63.74
CA SER A 326 -14.83 11.53 64.82
C SER A 326 -13.70 12.43 65.37
N ASP A 327 -13.95 13.73 65.16
CA ASP A 327 -14.01 14.85 66.12
C ASP A 327 -12.80 15.42 66.85
N SER A 328 -12.76 16.76 66.74
CA SER A 328 -12.41 17.78 67.74
C SER A 328 -10.98 18.37 67.77
N GLU A 329 -11.00 19.68 67.52
CA GLU A 329 -10.37 20.74 68.32
C GLU A 329 -8.84 20.90 68.42
N ASN A 330 -8.42 22.05 67.88
CA ASN A 330 -7.70 23.13 68.57
C ASN A 330 -6.16 23.24 68.52
N LEU A 331 -5.79 24.52 68.30
CA LEU A 331 -4.65 25.26 68.84
C LEU A 331 -3.25 25.04 68.22
N GLY A 332 -2.82 26.06 67.46
CA GLY A 332 -1.62 26.80 67.84
C GLY A 332 -0.60 27.08 66.74
N ASN A 333 -0.55 28.34 66.31
CA ASN A 333 0.65 29.22 66.24
C ASN A 333 1.91 28.72 65.51
N ASN A 334 2.66 29.51 64.75
CA ASN A 334 2.61 30.91 64.36
C ASN A 334 3.80 31.13 63.39
N ASP A 335 3.69 32.20 62.61
CA ASP A 335 4.77 33.14 62.27
C ASP A 335 5.77 32.87 61.12
N ARG A 336 5.54 33.67 60.06
CA ARG A 336 6.43 34.69 59.44
C ARG A 336 7.16 34.35 58.14
N ASP A 337 6.61 34.90 57.05
CA ASP A 337 7.12 35.97 56.16
C ASP A 337 8.54 35.88 55.52
N PRO A 338 8.79 36.58 54.38
CA PRO A 338 9.50 36.00 53.24
C PRO A 338 10.70 36.85 52.76
N LEU A 339 11.37 36.31 51.72
CA LEU A 339 12.24 36.99 50.73
C LEU A 339 13.73 37.28 51.05
N HIS A 340 14.50 37.10 49.97
CA HIS A 340 15.91 37.44 49.68
C HIS A 340 16.97 36.44 50.19
N ASP A 341 17.98 36.01 49.43
CA ASP A 341 18.58 36.55 48.20
C ASP A 341 19.38 35.43 47.48
N HIS A 342 19.70 35.69 46.21
CA HIS A 342 20.52 34.96 45.26
C HIS A 342 21.81 34.34 45.82
N ASN A 343 22.15 33.13 45.35
CA ASN A 343 23.38 32.97 44.58
C ASN A 343 23.49 31.63 43.83
N HIS A 344 24.01 31.78 42.62
CA HIS A 344 24.45 30.78 41.66
C HIS A 344 25.03 29.50 42.26
N SER A 345 24.48 28.36 41.85
CA SER A 345 25.20 27.08 41.78
C SER A 345 25.18 26.59 40.34
N GLU A 346 26.37 26.58 39.74
CA GLU A 346 26.70 25.94 38.48
C GLU A 346 25.99 24.59 38.35
N VAL A 347 25.11 24.47 37.36
CA VAL A 347 24.63 23.17 36.90
C VAL A 347 25.83 22.49 36.28
N ARG A 348 26.42 21.55 37.02
CA ARG A 348 27.34 20.57 36.46
C ARG A 348 26.61 19.83 35.35
N ASN A 349 26.98 20.12 34.10
CA ASN A 349 26.72 19.25 32.97
C ASN A 349 27.32 17.88 33.30
N ILE A 350 26.45 16.94 33.65
CA ILE A 350 26.75 15.53 33.54
C ILE A 350 26.46 15.21 32.06
N PRO A 351 27.47 14.83 31.25
CA PRO A 351 27.18 14.39 29.89
C PRO A 351 26.44 13.06 29.99
N THR A 352 25.18 13.02 29.56
CA THR A 352 24.53 11.76 29.23
C THR A 352 25.21 11.23 27.97
N ASN A 353 25.68 9.99 28.04
CA ASN A 353 26.34 9.29 26.95
C ASN A 353 25.27 8.70 26.02
N GLU A 354 24.38 9.54 25.48
CA GLU A 354 23.35 9.14 24.52
C GLU A 354 23.97 9.16 23.11
N SER A 355 24.01 7.99 22.46
CA SER A 355 24.48 7.84 21.08
C SER A 355 23.63 8.69 20.15
N SER A 356 24.27 9.37 19.19
CA SER A 356 23.58 10.15 18.16
C SER A 356 23.41 9.35 16.87
N TYR A 357 22.30 9.54 16.15
CA TYR A 357 21.97 8.78 14.94
C TYR A 357 21.80 9.70 13.72
N SER A 358 22.34 9.29 12.57
CA SER A 358 22.00 9.87 11.28
C SER A 358 21.14 8.89 10.49
N ILE A 359 19.96 9.33 10.09
CA ILE A 359 19.04 8.52 9.28
C ILE A 359 19.13 8.99 7.84
N VAL A 360 19.47 8.08 6.93
CA VAL A 360 19.71 8.35 5.51
C VAL A 360 18.66 7.63 4.68
N ILE A 361 17.87 8.41 3.92
CA ILE A 361 16.78 7.88 3.08
C ILE A 361 16.92 8.37 1.64
N PRO A 362 17.29 7.51 0.68
CA PRO A 362 17.19 7.84 -0.75
C PRO A 362 15.74 7.70 -1.24
N THR A 363 15.30 8.62 -2.09
CA THR A 363 13.98 8.60 -2.76
C THR A 363 14.11 9.01 -4.23
N THR A 364 13.25 8.51 -5.11
CA THR A 364 13.30 8.80 -6.57
C THR A 364 11.95 8.48 -7.22
N GLY A 365 11.69 9.04 -8.42
CA GLY A 365 10.50 8.73 -9.19
C GLY A 365 9.24 9.28 -8.53
N ILE A 366 8.43 8.41 -7.93
CA ILE A 366 7.22 8.78 -7.17
C ILE A 366 7.51 8.55 -5.69
N GLY A 367 8.09 9.54 -5.03
CA GLY A 367 8.65 9.41 -3.67
C GLY A 367 7.66 9.70 -2.55
N LYS A 368 6.82 10.74 -2.72
CA LYS A 368 6.11 11.40 -1.62
C LYS A 368 5.27 10.46 -0.77
N ILE A 369 4.38 9.70 -1.42
CA ILE A 369 3.43 8.80 -0.73
C ILE A 369 4.12 7.71 0.09
N HIS A 370 5.27 7.21 -0.38
CA HIS A 370 6.02 6.19 0.33
C HIS A 370 6.78 6.81 1.50
N LEU A 371 7.47 7.91 1.22
CA LEU A 371 8.25 8.64 2.21
C LEU A 371 7.36 9.11 3.38
N GLU A 372 6.18 9.66 3.12
CA GLU A 372 5.22 10.07 4.16
C GLU A 372 4.91 8.94 5.16
N ARG A 373 4.64 7.74 4.65
CA ARG A 373 4.38 6.56 5.48
C ARG A 373 5.59 6.18 6.32
N THR A 374 6.76 6.15 5.70
CA THR A 374 8.01 5.81 6.38
C THR A 374 8.39 6.82 7.46
N LEU A 375 8.25 8.13 7.18
CA LEU A 375 8.50 9.20 8.16
C LEU A 375 7.50 9.16 9.32
N THR A 376 6.23 8.83 9.04
CA THR A 376 5.21 8.60 10.09
C THR A 376 5.56 7.40 10.98
N SER A 377 6.19 6.37 10.43
CA SER A 377 6.70 5.26 11.22
C SER A 377 7.92 5.67 12.05
N LEU A 378 8.82 6.45 11.48
CA LEU A 378 10.03 6.93 12.14
C LEU A 378 9.72 7.81 13.35
N GLU A 379 8.77 8.74 13.22
CA GLU A 379 8.37 9.64 14.31
C GLU A 379 7.83 8.89 15.55
N LYS A 380 7.35 7.66 15.38
CA LYS A 380 6.84 6.84 16.50
C LYS A 380 7.95 6.16 17.30
N VAL A 381 9.11 5.92 16.69
CA VAL A 381 10.17 5.05 17.25
C VAL A 381 11.48 5.79 17.51
N ALA A 382 11.61 7.04 17.03
CA ALA A 382 12.83 7.83 17.16
C ALA A 382 12.54 9.24 17.69
N SER A 383 13.50 9.81 18.41
CA SER A 383 13.45 11.19 18.93
C SER A 383 14.25 12.13 18.04
N SER A 384 13.68 13.29 17.71
CA SER A 384 14.38 14.36 16.99
C SER A 384 15.51 15.02 17.79
N ALA A 385 15.63 14.74 19.08
CA ALA A 385 16.73 15.22 19.92
C ALA A 385 18.04 14.43 19.71
N GLU A 386 17.93 13.16 19.30
CA GLU A 386 19.06 12.23 19.16
C GLU A 386 19.36 11.92 17.69
N CYS A 387 18.43 12.27 16.79
CA CYS A 387 18.51 11.96 15.38
C CYS A 387 18.65 13.22 14.51
N GLU A 388 19.42 13.08 13.42
CA GLU A 388 19.28 13.93 12.24
C GLU A 388 18.78 13.09 11.06
N LEU A 389 17.98 13.72 10.19
CA LEU A 389 17.45 13.09 8.99
C LEU A 389 18.11 13.68 7.75
N ILE A 390 18.56 12.82 6.84
CA ILE A 390 19.19 13.17 5.57
C ILE A 390 18.42 12.46 4.47
N ILE A 391 17.69 13.23 3.66
CA ILE A 391 16.92 12.68 2.54
C ILE A 391 17.61 13.08 1.23
N ILE A 392 17.81 12.10 0.37
CA ILE A 392 18.35 12.31 -0.98
C ILE A 392 17.20 12.16 -1.96
N ASP A 393 16.70 13.29 -2.45
CA ASP A 393 15.77 13.33 -3.57
C ASP A 393 16.55 13.15 -4.88
N ASN A 394 16.57 11.90 -5.34
CA ASN A 394 17.36 11.45 -6.47
C ASN A 394 16.54 11.47 -7.76
N ALA A 395 16.05 12.66 -8.11
CA ALA A 395 15.27 12.97 -9.30
C ALA A 395 13.81 12.46 -9.30
N SER A 396 13.08 12.76 -8.24
CA SER A 396 11.62 12.58 -8.21
C SER A 396 10.90 13.43 -9.27
N ILE A 397 9.75 12.93 -9.73
CA ILE A 397 8.92 13.52 -10.78
C ILE A 397 7.50 13.86 -10.29
N ASP A 398 7.25 13.67 -8.98
CA ASP A 398 6.04 14.09 -8.27
C ASP A 398 6.35 15.24 -7.29
N ASP A 399 5.38 15.61 -6.45
CA ASP A 399 5.51 16.70 -5.46
C ASP A 399 6.47 16.38 -4.29
N THR A 400 7.38 15.42 -4.44
CA THR A 400 8.37 15.05 -3.41
C THR A 400 9.25 16.23 -3.04
N PHE A 401 9.67 17.04 -4.00
CA PHE A 401 10.50 18.23 -3.74
C PHE A 401 9.78 19.22 -2.81
N ASP A 402 8.56 19.62 -3.16
CA ASP A 402 7.74 20.54 -2.36
C ASP A 402 7.45 19.99 -0.96
N TYR A 403 7.22 18.68 -0.85
CA TYR A 403 7.03 18.00 0.43
C TYR A 403 8.29 18.09 1.32
N LEU A 404 9.47 17.89 0.74
CA LEU A 404 10.74 18.00 1.46
C LEU A 404 11.03 19.44 1.90
N GLU A 405 10.68 20.45 1.09
CA GLU A 405 10.77 21.85 1.50
C GLU A 405 9.88 22.13 2.72
N GLN A 406 8.62 21.66 2.72
CA GLN A 406 7.71 21.82 3.87
C GLN A 406 8.23 21.16 5.15
N LEU A 407 8.82 19.96 5.04
CA LEU A 407 9.43 19.28 6.18
C LEU A 407 10.67 20.02 6.70
N ALA A 408 11.49 20.59 5.81
CA ALA A 408 12.65 21.38 6.19
C ALA A 408 12.23 22.69 6.90
N GLU A 409 11.20 23.37 6.40
CA GLU A 409 10.65 24.59 7.01
C GLU A 409 10.07 24.34 8.41
N SER A 410 9.45 23.19 8.62
CA SER A 410 8.93 22.77 9.93
C SER A 410 9.99 22.21 10.88
N ASN A 411 11.26 22.14 10.44
CA ASN A 411 12.39 21.57 11.16
C ASN A 411 12.14 20.11 11.61
N PHE A 412 11.43 19.33 10.79
CA PHE A 412 11.18 17.92 11.05
C PHE A 412 12.51 17.16 11.15
N PHE A 413 12.81 16.55 12.30
CA PHE A 413 14.03 15.75 12.52
C PHE A 413 15.37 16.40 12.11
N ASN A 414 15.48 17.73 12.20
CA ASN A 414 16.67 18.47 11.74
C ASN A 414 17.03 18.12 10.27
N LEU A 415 15.99 17.96 9.43
CA LEU A 415 16.10 17.48 8.06
C LEU A 415 17.13 18.25 7.22
N LYS A 416 17.95 17.49 6.50
CA LYS A 416 18.77 17.97 5.39
C LYS A 416 18.35 17.27 4.12
N THR A 417 18.08 18.05 3.09
CA THR A 417 17.74 17.53 1.76
C THR A 417 18.93 17.67 0.81
N ILE A 418 19.21 16.61 0.05
CA ILE A 418 20.13 16.63 -1.10
C ILE A 418 19.28 16.33 -2.34
N THR A 419 19.20 17.27 -3.28
CA THR A 419 18.39 17.12 -4.50
C THR A 419 19.29 16.94 -5.71
N ASN A 420 19.07 15.86 -6.45
CA ASN A 420 19.72 15.59 -7.72
C ASN A 420 18.74 15.86 -8.87
N SER A 421 19.20 16.58 -9.90
CA SER A 421 18.40 16.86 -11.10
C SER A 421 18.26 15.65 -12.03
N SER A 422 19.05 14.61 -11.81
CA SER A 422 19.02 13.35 -12.56
C SER A 422 19.38 12.21 -11.62
N ASN A 423 18.76 11.06 -11.83
CA ASN A 423 18.93 9.90 -10.97
C ASN A 423 20.37 9.35 -11.11
N ALA A 424 21.16 9.51 -10.05
CA ALA A 424 22.55 9.05 -9.97
C ALA A 424 22.68 7.56 -9.59
N GLY A 425 21.55 6.91 -9.29
CA GLY A 425 21.47 5.56 -8.76
C GLY A 425 21.47 5.46 -7.23
N PHE A 426 21.09 4.28 -6.74
CA PHE A 426 20.94 4.02 -5.31
C PHE A 426 22.27 4.15 -4.56
N ALA A 427 23.31 3.48 -5.05
CA ALA A 427 24.66 3.50 -4.46
C ALA A 427 25.19 4.93 -4.28
N ALA A 428 25.11 5.75 -5.33
CA ALA A 428 25.56 7.14 -5.30
C ALA A 428 24.74 7.98 -4.32
N SER A 429 23.42 7.77 -4.25
CA SER A 429 22.53 8.49 -3.32
C SER A 429 22.85 8.15 -1.86
N VAL A 430 23.09 6.87 -1.55
CA VAL A 430 23.48 6.43 -0.21
C VAL A 430 24.85 6.98 0.16
N ASN A 431 25.83 6.93 -0.74
CA ASN A 431 27.16 7.52 -0.52
C ASN A 431 27.08 9.03 -0.22
N GLN A 432 26.24 9.78 -0.98
CA GLN A 432 25.98 11.19 -0.72
C GLN A 432 25.44 11.42 0.70
N GLY A 433 24.44 10.63 1.11
CA GLY A 433 23.85 10.71 2.45
C GLY A 433 24.84 10.40 3.56
N ILE A 434 25.55 9.26 3.46
CA ILE A 434 26.58 8.84 4.42
C ILE A 434 27.65 9.92 4.58
N SER A 435 28.07 10.57 3.48
CA SER A 435 29.09 11.63 3.53
C SER A 435 28.66 12.89 4.30
N LYS A 436 27.36 13.07 4.55
CA LYS A 436 26.79 14.21 5.29
C LYS A 436 26.37 13.87 6.72
N ALA A 437 26.39 12.59 7.07
CA ALA A 437 26.04 12.08 8.39
C ALA A 437 27.05 12.53 9.45
N LYS A 438 26.53 12.85 10.64
CA LYS A 438 27.28 13.35 11.80
C LYS A 438 27.02 12.52 13.06
N GLY A 439 25.97 11.70 13.09
CA GLY A 439 25.67 10.79 14.19
C GLY A 439 26.77 9.77 14.38
N ASP A 440 26.85 9.16 15.56
CA ASP A 440 27.80 8.07 15.85
C ASP A 440 27.47 6.81 15.05
N PHE A 441 26.19 6.61 14.76
CA PHE A 441 25.66 5.54 13.93
C PHE A 441 24.87 6.11 12.75
N ILE A 442 24.95 5.45 11.61
CA ILE A 442 24.25 5.82 10.38
C ILE A 442 23.27 4.70 10.03
N LEU A 443 21.97 4.97 10.14
CA LEU A 443 20.92 4.08 9.68
C LEU A 443 20.56 4.46 8.24
N VAL A 444 20.78 3.56 7.29
CA VAL A 444 20.31 3.68 5.92
C VAL A 444 19.03 2.87 5.78
N MET A 445 17.98 3.48 5.22
CA MET A 445 16.72 2.79 5.00
C MET A 445 16.02 3.28 3.74
N HIS A 446 15.25 2.41 3.09
CA HIS A 446 14.43 2.78 1.94
C HIS A 446 13.26 3.69 2.36
N ASN A 447 12.66 4.37 1.37
CA ASN A 447 11.50 5.23 1.56
C ASN A 447 10.17 4.47 1.70
N ASP A 448 10.17 3.13 1.72
CA ASP A 448 8.98 2.29 1.78
C ASP A 448 9.05 1.21 2.88
N VAL A 449 9.59 1.58 4.04
CA VAL A 449 9.67 0.72 5.23
C VAL A 449 8.84 1.22 6.42
N GLU A 450 8.45 0.31 7.31
CA GLU A 450 7.92 0.59 8.63
C GLU A 450 8.82 -0.03 9.70
N LEU A 451 9.12 0.76 10.73
CA LEU A 451 10.09 0.46 11.78
C LEU A 451 9.38 -0.06 13.05
N GLU A 452 9.97 -1.07 13.68
CA GLU A 452 9.61 -1.50 15.03
C GLU A 452 10.25 -0.61 16.11
N ASP A 453 9.61 -0.55 17.28
CA ASP A 453 10.12 0.19 18.43
C ASP A 453 11.44 -0.43 18.93
N GLY A 454 12.38 0.42 19.36
CA GLY A 454 13.70 -0.03 19.84
C GLY A 454 14.71 -0.41 18.73
N ILE A 455 14.42 -0.11 17.46
CA ILE A 455 15.28 -0.46 16.33
C ILE A 455 16.66 0.20 16.38
N LEU A 456 16.73 1.47 16.79
CA LEU A 456 17.99 2.22 16.81
C LEU A 456 18.93 1.66 17.87
N GLU A 457 18.39 1.42 19.06
CA GLU A 457 19.10 0.87 20.21
C GLU A 457 19.60 -0.53 19.88
N THR A 458 18.70 -1.41 19.40
CA THR A 458 19.02 -2.81 19.14
C THR A 458 20.10 -2.98 18.06
N LEU A 459 20.05 -2.19 16.99
CA LEU A 459 21.08 -2.21 15.95
C LEU A 459 22.41 -1.63 16.46
N SER A 460 22.37 -0.56 17.25
CA SER A 460 23.58 0.04 17.84
C SER A 460 24.24 -0.87 18.88
N GLU A 461 23.46 -1.67 19.62
CA GLU A 461 23.95 -2.63 20.61
C GLU A 461 24.75 -3.77 19.97
N ALA A 462 24.38 -4.21 18.76
CA ALA A 462 25.12 -5.25 18.02
C ALA A 462 26.60 -4.85 17.87
N PHE A 463 26.88 -3.59 17.59
CA PHE A 463 28.23 -3.04 17.46
C PHE A 463 29.03 -2.95 18.76
N GLN A 464 28.37 -3.06 19.91
CA GLN A 464 29.01 -3.10 21.24
C GLN A 464 29.43 -4.52 21.61
N GLN A 465 28.78 -5.54 21.03
CA GLN A 465 29.07 -6.94 21.29
C GLN A 465 30.35 -7.42 20.60
N SER A 466 30.66 -6.87 19.43
CA SER A 466 31.88 -7.19 18.69
C SER A 466 32.39 -5.97 17.93
N SER A 467 33.69 -5.70 18.04
CA SER A 467 34.38 -4.69 17.22
C SER A 467 34.46 -5.08 15.75
N ASP A 468 34.27 -6.36 15.45
CA ASP A 468 34.42 -6.92 14.11
C ASP A 468 33.13 -6.76 13.30
N ILE A 469 32.01 -6.39 13.92
CA ILE A 469 30.78 -6.06 13.19
C ILE A 469 30.93 -4.70 12.53
N ALA A 470 30.82 -4.69 11.20
CA ALA A 470 30.88 -3.45 10.41
C ALA A 470 29.52 -3.01 9.89
N LEU A 471 28.55 -3.94 9.81
CA LEU A 471 27.16 -3.67 9.41
C LEU A 471 26.18 -4.49 10.26
N ALA A 472 25.11 -3.85 10.73
CA ALA A 472 24.03 -4.49 11.46
C ALA A 472 22.68 -4.23 10.76
N ALA A 473 21.85 -5.24 10.56
CA ALA A 473 20.54 -5.13 9.93
C ALA A 473 19.44 -5.72 10.82
N PRO A 474 18.18 -5.27 10.72
CA PRO A 474 17.06 -5.88 11.42
C PRO A 474 16.60 -7.16 10.70
N LEU A 475 15.73 -7.93 11.35
CA LEU A 475 14.96 -8.98 10.67
C LEU A 475 13.95 -8.32 9.71
N ILE A 476 13.67 -8.96 8.57
CA ILE A 476 12.74 -8.42 7.58
C ILE A 476 11.47 -9.27 7.58
N ASN A 477 10.33 -8.63 7.87
CA ASN A 477 9.02 -9.24 7.70
C ASN A 477 8.55 -8.98 6.27
N ASP A 478 8.65 -10.02 5.43
CA ASP A 478 8.23 -9.97 4.04
C ASP A 478 6.77 -10.43 3.89
N THR A 479 5.92 -9.64 3.22
CA THR A 479 4.47 -9.88 3.18
C THR A 479 4.03 -11.11 2.37
N ASP A 480 4.92 -11.77 1.59
CA ASP A 480 4.56 -12.99 0.82
C ASP A 480 5.51 -14.18 0.98
N LEU A 481 6.53 -14.10 1.83
CA LEU A 481 7.41 -15.22 2.14
C LEU A 481 7.56 -15.29 3.66
N THR A 482 7.25 -16.45 4.23
CA THR A 482 7.67 -16.76 5.61
C THR A 482 9.18 -16.62 5.68
N ALA A 483 9.67 -15.56 6.32
CA ALA A 483 11.06 -15.42 6.65
C ALA A 483 11.52 -16.69 7.38
N GLN A 484 12.53 -17.37 6.85
CA GLN A 484 13.24 -18.38 7.61
C GLN A 484 14.00 -17.62 8.70
N GLN A 485 13.48 -17.67 9.93
CA GLN A 485 14.22 -17.18 11.08
C GLN A 485 15.52 -17.98 11.15
N PRO A 486 16.70 -17.34 11.11
CA PRO A 486 17.94 -18.05 11.35
C PRO A 486 17.86 -18.77 12.71
N GLU A 487 18.44 -19.97 12.82
CA GLU A 487 18.47 -20.72 14.08
C GLU A 487 19.19 -19.90 15.15
N GLN A 488 18.42 -19.33 16.09
CA GLN A 488 18.94 -18.54 17.20
C GLN A 488 19.39 -19.47 18.32
N GLN A 489 20.63 -19.30 18.80
CA GLN A 489 21.03 -19.90 20.07
C GLN A 489 20.46 -19.08 21.24
N PRO A 490 20.01 -19.70 22.34
CA PRO A 490 19.48 -18.97 23.49
C PRO A 490 20.51 -17.98 24.05
N GLY A 491 20.24 -16.68 23.90
CA GLY A 491 21.06 -15.58 24.43
C GLY A 491 21.84 -14.76 23.40
N GLU A 492 21.83 -15.12 22.12
CA GLU A 492 22.45 -14.31 21.05
C GLU A 492 21.54 -13.14 20.63
N GLN A 493 22.06 -11.90 20.71
CA GLN A 493 21.33 -10.68 20.30
C GLN A 493 21.47 -10.39 18.80
N TYR A 494 22.33 -11.13 18.08
CA TYR A 494 22.45 -11.06 16.63
C TYR A 494 22.86 -12.42 16.04
N VAL A 495 22.62 -12.59 14.74
CA VAL A 495 23.08 -13.71 13.93
C VAL A 495 24.06 -13.20 12.87
N GLN A 496 25.21 -13.84 12.73
CA GLN A 496 26.14 -13.52 11.65
C GLN A 496 25.62 -14.05 10.31
N THR A 497 25.71 -13.24 9.26
CA THR A 497 25.30 -13.58 7.89
C THR A 497 26.34 -13.16 6.86
N ASP A 498 26.24 -13.72 5.64
CA ASP A 498 27.06 -13.32 4.50
C ASP A 498 26.49 -12.10 3.75
N THR A 499 25.18 -11.90 3.83
CA THR A 499 24.43 -10.89 3.07
C THR A 499 23.21 -10.41 3.85
N VAL A 500 22.80 -9.17 3.59
CA VAL A 500 21.55 -8.57 4.07
C VAL A 500 20.86 -7.83 2.92
N ASP A 501 19.57 -7.52 3.08
CA ASP A 501 18.85 -6.66 2.15
C ASP A 501 19.26 -5.19 2.33
N SER A 502 19.14 -4.38 1.27
CA SER A 502 19.44 -2.95 1.31
C SER A 502 18.37 -2.10 1.98
N CYS A 503 17.19 -2.67 2.28
CA CYS A 503 16.03 -1.91 2.74
C CYS A 503 16.21 -1.20 4.08
N CYS A 504 17.02 -1.76 4.98
CA CYS A 504 17.33 -1.15 6.27
C CYS A 504 18.60 -1.78 6.86
N PHE A 505 19.61 -0.95 7.15
CA PHE A 505 20.84 -1.38 7.81
C PHE A 505 21.53 -0.20 8.50
N MET A 506 22.34 -0.51 9.51
CA MET A 506 23.13 0.45 10.27
C MET A 506 24.62 0.17 10.09
N VAL A 507 25.40 1.25 10.05
CA VAL A 507 26.87 1.23 10.10
C VAL A 507 27.37 2.25 11.13
N LYS A 508 28.61 2.10 11.60
CA LYS A 508 29.26 3.14 12.43
C LYS A 508 29.65 4.34 11.57
N ASN A 509 29.63 5.54 12.14
CA ASN A 509 30.23 6.68 11.47
C ASN A 509 31.76 6.52 11.36
N GLY A 510 32.32 6.99 10.25
CA GLY A 510 33.71 6.70 9.87
C GLY A 510 33.93 5.29 9.29
N PHE A 511 32.85 4.54 9.01
CA PHE A 511 32.90 3.31 8.23
C PHE A 511 33.58 3.55 6.87
N SER A 512 34.60 2.74 6.57
CA SER A 512 35.54 2.97 5.47
C SER A 512 35.08 2.44 4.12
N PHE A 513 34.05 1.60 4.08
CA PHE A 513 33.56 1.00 2.84
C PHE A 513 32.51 1.89 2.19
N GLN A 514 32.47 1.87 0.87
CA GLN A 514 31.56 2.67 0.06
C GLN A 514 30.83 1.77 -0.91
N PHE A 515 29.59 2.14 -1.22
CA PHE A 515 28.85 1.49 -2.29
C PHE A 515 29.55 1.76 -3.61
N ASP A 516 29.69 0.73 -4.44
CA ASP A 516 30.24 0.85 -5.78
C ASP A 516 29.18 1.46 -6.72
N GLU A 517 29.43 2.68 -7.17
CA GLU A 517 28.47 3.42 -8.00
C GLU A 517 28.35 2.86 -9.44
N SER A 518 29.22 1.92 -9.85
CA SER A 518 29.19 1.32 -11.19
C SER A 518 27.93 0.48 -11.46
N TYR A 519 27.22 0.04 -10.42
CA TYR A 519 25.92 -0.63 -10.55
C TYR A 519 24.79 0.32 -10.99
N GLY A 520 25.00 1.64 -10.94
CA GLY A 520 24.01 2.61 -11.41
C GLY A 520 22.70 2.53 -10.61
N LEU A 521 21.57 2.34 -11.30
CA LEU A 521 20.25 2.57 -10.70
C LEU A 521 19.85 1.60 -9.57
N ALA A 522 20.14 0.30 -9.70
CA ALA A 522 19.78 -0.72 -8.70
C ALA A 522 20.41 -2.10 -9.00
N TYR A 523 20.33 -3.00 -8.02
CA TYR A 523 20.80 -4.38 -8.01
C TYR A 523 22.32 -4.56 -7.86
N PHE A 524 22.70 -5.47 -6.97
CA PHE A 524 24.07 -5.91 -6.64
C PHE A 524 24.92 -4.92 -5.83
N GLU A 525 24.46 -3.70 -5.58
CA GLU A 525 25.21 -2.74 -4.77
C GLU A 525 25.37 -3.18 -3.30
N MET A 526 24.33 -3.78 -2.70
CA MET A 526 24.41 -4.31 -1.33
C MET A 526 25.18 -5.64 -1.28
N ASP A 527 25.00 -6.52 -2.26
CA ASP A 527 25.80 -7.75 -2.37
C ASP A 527 27.29 -7.43 -2.46
N ASP A 528 27.65 -6.41 -3.25
CA ASP A 528 29.01 -5.92 -3.39
C ASP A 528 29.55 -5.37 -2.07
N LEU A 529 28.80 -4.51 -1.38
CA LEU A 529 29.21 -3.99 -0.07
C LEU A 529 29.40 -5.12 0.95
N CYS A 530 28.48 -6.08 1.02
CA CYS A 530 28.60 -7.25 1.90
C CYS A 530 29.84 -8.08 1.58
N LYS A 531 30.20 -8.19 0.30
CA LYS A 531 31.44 -8.87 -0.13
C LYS A 531 32.68 -8.06 0.25
N GLN A 532 32.68 -6.73 0.07
CA GLN A 532 33.78 -5.85 0.52
C GLN A 532 34.05 -6.00 2.03
N ILE A 533 33.00 -5.98 2.85
CA ILE A 533 33.10 -6.14 4.31
C ILE A 533 33.80 -7.46 4.67
N ARG A 534 33.34 -8.58 4.09
CA ARG A 534 33.87 -9.91 4.39
C ARG A 534 35.29 -10.15 3.90
N GLU A 535 35.66 -9.62 2.72
CA GLU A 535 37.02 -9.71 2.19
C GLU A 535 38.03 -8.88 3.00
N ASN A 536 37.55 -8.03 3.91
CA ASN A 536 38.36 -7.29 4.87
C ASN A 536 38.21 -7.84 6.31
N ASP A 537 37.80 -9.11 6.45
CA ASP A 537 37.67 -9.85 7.71
C ASP A 537 36.67 -9.25 8.73
N TYR A 538 35.75 -8.39 8.27
CA TYR A 538 34.65 -7.88 9.09
C TYR A 538 33.38 -8.74 8.98
N GLN A 539 32.54 -8.63 9.99
CA GLN A 539 31.28 -9.37 10.15
C GLN A 539 30.07 -8.51 9.80
N ILE A 540 29.02 -9.20 9.33
CA ILE A 540 27.69 -8.65 9.09
C ILE A 540 26.72 -9.33 10.05
N ALA A 541 25.94 -8.54 10.78
CA ALA A 541 25.04 -9.01 11.82
C ALA A 541 23.58 -8.73 11.45
N VAL A 542 22.70 -9.69 11.72
CA VAL A 542 21.24 -9.49 11.75
C VAL A 542 20.79 -9.50 13.21
N ALA A 543 20.30 -8.38 13.71
CA ALA A 543 19.86 -8.26 15.10
C ALA A 543 18.54 -9.02 15.30
N SER A 544 18.49 -9.89 16.32
CA SER A 544 17.40 -10.84 16.53
C SER A 544 16.17 -10.25 17.22
N GLY A 545 16.29 -9.06 17.82
CA GLY A 545 15.27 -8.46 18.67
C GLY A 545 14.34 -7.45 17.98
N VAL A 546 14.59 -7.11 16.71
CA VAL A 546 13.82 -6.07 16.00
C VAL A 546 13.56 -6.46 14.55
N THR A 547 12.38 -6.07 14.07
CA THR A 547 11.93 -6.30 12.70
C THR A 547 11.67 -4.99 11.95
N VAL A 548 11.78 -5.06 10.63
CA VAL A 548 11.31 -4.02 9.70
C VAL A 548 10.33 -4.65 8.73
N THR A 549 9.22 -3.96 8.51
CA THR A 549 8.27 -4.32 7.45
C THR A 549 8.65 -3.54 6.19
N HIS A 550 9.06 -4.25 5.14
CA HIS A 550 9.43 -3.65 3.86
C HIS A 550 8.28 -3.82 2.87
N HIS A 551 7.76 -2.71 2.33
CA HIS A 551 6.66 -2.72 1.37
C HIS A 551 7.15 -2.98 -0.07
N LYS A 552 8.05 -3.96 -0.23
CA LYS A 552 8.51 -4.60 -1.47
C LYS A 552 8.74 -3.69 -2.67
N GLY A 553 9.80 -2.87 -2.63
CA GLY A 553 10.38 -2.29 -3.84
C GLY A 553 9.37 -1.51 -4.68
N THR A 554 8.43 -0.83 -4.02
CA THR A 554 7.38 -0.04 -4.67
C THR A 554 7.98 0.97 -5.65
N THR A 555 9.12 1.56 -5.29
CA THR A 555 9.93 2.42 -6.14
C THR A 555 10.43 1.69 -7.39
N ILE A 556 11.06 0.51 -7.24
CA ILE A 556 11.58 -0.32 -8.35
C ILE A 556 10.45 -0.76 -9.31
N GLN A 557 9.29 -1.14 -8.75
CA GLN A 557 8.12 -1.50 -9.53
C GLN A 557 7.60 -0.29 -10.31
N LYS A 558 7.42 0.87 -9.66
CA LYS A 558 6.97 2.10 -10.34
C LYS A 558 7.95 2.58 -11.40
N MET A 559 9.24 2.31 -11.24
CA MET A 559 10.28 2.59 -12.25
C MET A 559 10.31 1.57 -13.40
N GLY A 560 9.50 0.51 -13.33
CA GLY A 560 9.38 -0.48 -14.39
C GLY A 560 10.59 -1.41 -14.51
N PHE A 561 11.44 -1.54 -13.50
CA PHE A 561 12.62 -2.41 -13.58
C PHE A 561 12.25 -3.90 -13.70
N THR A 562 11.04 -4.29 -13.28
CA THR A 562 10.48 -5.62 -13.52
C THR A 562 10.16 -5.88 -15.00
N LEU A 563 10.09 -4.84 -15.84
CA LEU A 563 9.89 -4.93 -17.28
C LEU A 563 11.21 -5.15 -18.04
N THR A 564 12.35 -4.80 -17.44
CA THR A 564 13.69 -4.81 -18.08
C THR A 564 14.70 -5.72 -17.36
N PRO A 565 14.55 -7.05 -17.50
CA PRO A 565 15.52 -8.04 -17.01
C PRO A 565 17.00 -7.80 -17.35
N PRO A 566 17.36 -7.25 -18.54
CA PRO A 566 18.77 -7.05 -18.90
C PRO A 566 19.58 -6.19 -17.93
N ARG A 567 18.94 -5.25 -17.20
CA ARG A 567 19.65 -4.43 -16.20
C ARG A 567 20.22 -5.29 -15.07
N LYS A 568 19.41 -6.20 -14.54
CA LYS A 568 19.84 -7.12 -13.47
C LYS A 568 20.96 -8.05 -13.96
N TRP A 569 20.87 -8.52 -15.20
CA TRP A 569 21.93 -9.36 -15.80
C TRP A 569 23.25 -8.61 -15.98
N LYS A 570 23.20 -7.38 -16.49
CA LYS A 570 24.38 -6.52 -16.63
C LYS A 570 25.06 -6.26 -15.29
N ASN A 571 24.31 -5.93 -14.24
CA ASN A 571 24.89 -5.66 -12.93
C ASN A 571 25.41 -6.93 -12.26
N ARG A 572 24.76 -8.08 -12.48
CA ARG A 572 25.29 -9.39 -12.07
C ARG A 572 26.64 -9.67 -12.72
N GLU A 573 26.79 -9.35 -14.00
CA GLU A 573 28.04 -9.52 -14.73
C GLU A 573 29.17 -8.64 -14.15
N ILE A 574 28.87 -7.38 -13.82
CA ILE A 574 29.82 -6.47 -13.15
C ILE A 574 30.28 -7.09 -11.82
N PHE A 575 29.34 -7.55 -10.99
CA PHE A 575 29.63 -8.19 -9.70
C PHE A 575 30.49 -9.45 -9.88
N HIS A 576 30.12 -10.33 -10.81
CA HIS A 576 30.90 -11.54 -11.09
C HIS A 576 32.30 -11.22 -11.59
N LYS A 577 32.48 -10.28 -12.53
CA LYS A 577 33.81 -9.88 -13.01
C LYS A 577 34.70 -9.33 -11.89
N LYS A 578 34.11 -8.63 -10.92
CA LYS A 578 34.83 -8.06 -9.78
C LYS A 578 35.28 -9.11 -8.77
N TRP A 579 34.40 -10.05 -8.41
CA TRP A 579 34.63 -10.97 -7.28
C TRP A 579 34.93 -12.42 -7.66
N ASN A 580 34.53 -12.86 -8.86
CA ASN A 580 34.71 -14.22 -9.39
C ASN A 580 35.16 -14.15 -10.87
N PRO A 581 36.36 -13.60 -11.17
CA PRO A 581 36.80 -13.36 -12.55
C PRO A 581 37.16 -14.63 -13.34
N GLU A 582 37.43 -15.74 -12.66
CA GLU A 582 37.77 -17.01 -13.30
C GLU A 582 36.49 -17.75 -13.74
N ASN A 583 36.20 -17.74 -15.03
CA ASN A 583 35.21 -18.62 -15.66
C ASN A 583 35.91 -19.39 -16.78
N GLU A 584 36.02 -20.71 -16.64
CA GLU A 584 36.38 -21.59 -17.75
C GLU A 584 35.12 -22.33 -18.22
N PHE A 585 34.68 -22.05 -19.43
CA PHE A 585 33.58 -22.78 -20.05
C PHE A 585 34.11 -24.04 -20.73
N SER A 586 33.51 -25.18 -20.42
CA SER A 586 33.84 -26.43 -21.09
C SER A 586 32.60 -27.30 -21.25
N ILE A 587 32.56 -28.04 -22.36
CA ILE A 587 31.53 -29.04 -22.61
C ILE A 587 32.21 -30.41 -22.57
N PRO A 588 31.78 -31.35 -21.71
CA PRO A 588 32.46 -32.64 -21.58
C PRO A 588 32.35 -33.47 -22.85
N ASP A 589 33.32 -34.36 -23.10
CA ASP A 589 33.36 -35.21 -24.30
C ASP A 589 32.38 -36.39 -24.25
N GLN A 590 31.92 -36.78 -23.06
CA GLN A 590 31.09 -37.96 -22.85
C GLN A 590 29.68 -37.60 -22.38
N GLY A 591 28.68 -38.36 -22.83
CA GLY A 591 27.26 -38.21 -22.49
C GLY A 591 26.39 -38.01 -23.72
N THR A 592 25.07 -37.93 -23.52
CA THR A 592 24.16 -37.47 -24.58
C THR A 592 24.40 -35.97 -24.86
N ILE A 593 23.94 -35.46 -26.01
CA ILE A 593 24.05 -34.02 -26.33
C ILE A 593 23.45 -33.17 -25.21
N THR A 594 22.28 -33.57 -24.72
CA THR A 594 21.59 -32.90 -23.62
C THR A 594 22.41 -32.94 -22.33
N ASP A 595 22.90 -34.10 -21.90
CA ASP A 595 23.71 -34.21 -20.67
C ASP A 595 24.99 -33.36 -20.73
N ARG A 596 25.58 -33.24 -21.93
CA ARG A 596 26.79 -32.45 -22.15
C ARG A 596 26.48 -30.95 -22.06
N LEU A 597 25.36 -30.50 -22.61
CA LEU A 597 24.92 -29.11 -22.53
C LEU A 597 24.35 -28.74 -21.15
N GLU A 598 23.71 -29.66 -20.41
CA GLU A 598 23.28 -29.41 -19.02
C GLU A 598 24.47 -29.13 -18.09
N ARG A 599 25.67 -29.60 -18.45
CA ARG A 599 26.92 -29.35 -17.71
C ARG A 599 27.65 -28.07 -18.13
N LEU A 600 27.23 -27.45 -19.23
CA LEU A 600 27.68 -26.11 -19.58
C LEU A 600 26.91 -25.12 -18.70
N GLU A 601 27.61 -24.45 -17.79
CA GLU A 601 26.97 -23.41 -17.00
C GLU A 601 26.45 -22.29 -17.92
N PRO A 602 25.21 -21.81 -17.71
CA PRO A 602 24.68 -20.70 -18.50
C PRO A 602 25.49 -19.43 -18.22
N PRO A 603 25.65 -18.54 -19.22
CA PRO A 603 26.36 -17.29 -19.02
C PRO A 603 25.64 -16.42 -18.00
N VAL A 604 26.42 -15.67 -17.21
CA VAL A 604 25.90 -14.77 -16.16
C VAL A 604 24.89 -13.76 -16.74
N ASN A 605 25.17 -13.28 -17.95
CA ASN A 605 24.33 -12.39 -18.73
C ASN A 605 23.84 -13.10 -20.01
N PRO A 606 22.62 -13.67 -20.02
CA PRO A 606 22.08 -14.34 -21.20
C PRO A 606 21.80 -13.44 -22.41
N ALA A 607 21.67 -12.12 -22.19
CA ALA A 607 21.44 -11.15 -23.27
C ALA A 607 22.74 -10.75 -23.98
N ASP A 608 23.89 -10.92 -23.31
CA ASP A 608 25.21 -10.59 -23.83
C ASP A 608 26.22 -11.66 -23.35
N PRO A 609 26.16 -12.88 -23.93
CA PRO A 609 27.00 -13.97 -23.48
C PRO A 609 28.48 -13.73 -23.82
N PRO A 610 29.43 -14.12 -22.95
CA PRO A 610 30.86 -13.98 -23.20
C PRO A 610 31.33 -14.66 -24.50
N ASP A 611 32.29 -14.05 -25.19
CA ASP A 611 32.83 -14.57 -26.45
C ASP A 611 33.35 -16.01 -26.29
N ASP A 612 34.10 -16.32 -25.24
CA ASP A 612 34.64 -17.65 -24.96
C ASP A 612 33.53 -18.71 -24.73
N TRP A 613 32.44 -18.34 -24.07
CA TRP A 613 31.25 -19.19 -23.95
C TRP A 613 30.65 -19.48 -25.33
N VAL A 614 30.48 -18.44 -26.15
CA VAL A 614 29.92 -18.56 -27.52
C VAL A 614 30.83 -19.43 -28.40
N HIS A 615 32.15 -19.24 -28.35
CA HIS A 615 33.12 -20.09 -29.05
C HIS A 615 33.03 -21.54 -28.60
N THR A 616 32.93 -21.79 -27.28
CA THR A 616 32.79 -23.15 -26.72
C THR A 616 31.57 -23.87 -27.28
N VAL A 617 30.42 -23.17 -27.39
CA VAL A 617 29.20 -23.72 -28.00
C VAL A 617 29.39 -23.99 -29.49
N HIS A 618 29.99 -23.06 -30.24
CA HIS A 618 30.23 -23.25 -31.67
C HIS A 618 31.18 -24.41 -31.98
N ASP A 619 32.25 -24.58 -31.20
CA ASP A 619 33.20 -25.67 -31.33
C ASP A 619 32.55 -27.03 -31.04
N PHE A 620 31.63 -27.07 -30.07
CA PHE A 620 30.84 -28.26 -29.78
C PHE A 620 29.86 -28.62 -30.92
N LEU A 621 29.25 -27.62 -31.56
CA LEU A 621 28.27 -27.79 -32.64
C LEU A 621 28.94 -28.11 -33.98
N THR A 622 29.67 -29.21 -34.05
CA THR A 622 30.21 -29.81 -35.29
C THR A 622 29.08 -30.21 -36.26
N ASP A 623 29.41 -30.44 -37.54
CA ASP A 623 28.42 -30.85 -38.54
C ASP A 623 27.73 -32.19 -38.19
N GLU A 624 28.45 -33.11 -37.55
CA GLU A 624 27.91 -34.35 -37.01
C GLU A 624 26.89 -34.09 -35.89
N ILE A 625 27.23 -33.23 -34.92
CA ILE A 625 26.35 -32.89 -33.79
C ILE A 625 25.10 -32.15 -34.28
N ARG A 626 25.26 -31.17 -35.19
CA ARG A 626 24.13 -30.47 -35.82
C ARG A 626 23.18 -31.44 -36.52
N THR A 627 23.75 -32.38 -37.30
CA THR A 627 22.96 -33.40 -38.00
C THR A 627 22.23 -34.30 -37.02
N GLN A 628 22.86 -34.67 -35.90
CA GLN A 628 22.24 -35.48 -34.86
C GLN A 628 21.07 -34.73 -34.20
N ILE A 629 21.25 -33.46 -33.81
CA ILE A 629 20.19 -32.63 -33.22
C ILE A 629 18.96 -32.55 -34.13
N ILE A 630 19.16 -32.31 -35.43
CA ILE A 630 18.06 -32.17 -36.40
C ILE A 630 17.31 -33.50 -36.60
N ARG A 631 18.04 -34.62 -36.68
CA ARG A 631 17.44 -35.94 -36.99
C ARG A 631 16.87 -36.67 -35.78
N SER A 632 17.27 -36.28 -34.57
CA SER A 632 16.84 -36.92 -33.34
C SER A 632 15.42 -36.53 -32.95
N ASP A 633 14.65 -37.51 -32.45
CA ASP A 633 13.36 -37.27 -31.81
C ASP A 633 13.54 -36.81 -30.36
N LEU A 634 14.00 -35.56 -30.20
CA LEU A 634 14.14 -34.86 -28.94
C LEU A 634 12.81 -34.69 -28.19
N THR A 635 12.81 -35.06 -26.91
CA THR A 635 11.75 -34.79 -25.94
C THR A 635 11.65 -33.31 -25.59
N PRO A 636 10.52 -32.84 -25.01
CA PRO A 636 10.39 -31.45 -24.57
C PRO A 636 11.51 -30.99 -23.61
N ARG A 637 11.94 -31.87 -22.69
CA ARG A 637 13.05 -31.57 -21.77
C ARG A 637 14.35 -31.29 -22.52
N GLU A 638 14.67 -32.11 -23.52
CA GLU A 638 15.89 -31.95 -24.31
C GLU A 638 15.83 -30.68 -25.15
N LEU A 639 14.68 -30.37 -25.74
CA LEU A 639 14.46 -29.10 -26.45
C LEU A 639 14.62 -27.89 -25.52
N PHE A 640 14.07 -27.94 -24.31
CA PHE A 640 14.19 -26.85 -23.33
C PHE A 640 15.61 -26.69 -22.76
N THR A 641 16.49 -27.65 -23.01
CA THR A 641 17.92 -27.56 -22.67
C THR A 641 18.72 -27.01 -23.86
N ILE A 642 18.49 -27.55 -25.06
CA ILE A 642 19.26 -27.21 -26.26
C ILE A 642 18.91 -25.82 -26.77
N VAL A 643 17.62 -25.48 -26.88
CA VAL A 643 17.16 -24.25 -27.53
C VAL A 643 17.68 -22.97 -26.85
N PRO A 644 17.66 -22.81 -25.51
CA PRO A 644 18.26 -21.65 -24.86
C PRO A 644 19.74 -21.46 -25.23
N VAL A 645 20.52 -22.55 -25.26
CA VAL A 645 21.95 -22.50 -25.62
C VAL A 645 22.12 -21.99 -27.05
N LEU A 646 21.28 -22.48 -27.98
CA LEU A 646 21.32 -22.04 -29.38
C LEU A 646 20.87 -20.59 -29.56
N LEU A 647 19.90 -20.10 -28.77
CA LEU A 647 19.49 -18.69 -28.78
C LEU A 647 20.62 -17.78 -28.32
N MET A 648 21.24 -18.10 -27.19
CA MET A 648 22.36 -17.33 -26.63
C MET A 648 23.57 -17.34 -27.58
N ALA A 649 23.89 -18.48 -28.20
CA ALA A 649 24.99 -18.61 -29.16
C ALA A 649 24.63 -18.20 -30.61
N ASP A 650 23.51 -17.49 -30.84
CA ASP A 650 23.04 -17.01 -32.16
C ASP A 650 23.06 -18.10 -33.27
N CYS A 651 22.68 -19.33 -32.95
CA CYS A 651 22.73 -20.49 -33.84
C CYS A 651 21.45 -20.62 -34.72
N ARG A 652 21.16 -19.60 -35.52
CA ARG A 652 19.87 -19.44 -36.24
C ARG A 652 19.48 -20.58 -37.18
N GLU A 653 20.43 -21.10 -37.94
CA GLU A 653 20.15 -22.17 -38.90
C GLU A 653 19.63 -23.43 -38.19
N LEU A 654 20.18 -23.74 -37.02
CA LEU A 654 19.73 -24.87 -36.22
C LEU A 654 18.41 -24.57 -35.50
N LEU A 655 18.25 -23.36 -34.96
CA LEU A 655 17.00 -22.91 -34.33
C LEU A 655 15.81 -23.04 -35.27
N ARG A 656 15.94 -22.60 -36.52
CA ARG A 656 14.87 -22.69 -37.53
C ARG A 656 14.33 -24.12 -37.72
N ASN A 657 15.19 -25.13 -37.61
CA ASN A 657 14.78 -26.53 -37.73
C ASN A 657 14.09 -27.06 -36.46
N LEU A 658 14.33 -26.46 -35.30
CA LEU A 658 13.79 -26.90 -34.02
C LEU A 658 12.52 -26.13 -33.63
N GLU A 659 12.35 -24.89 -34.07
CA GLU A 659 11.21 -24.06 -33.68
C GLU A 659 9.86 -24.64 -34.08
N ASP A 660 9.74 -25.25 -35.26
CA ASP A 660 8.49 -25.91 -35.69
C ASP A 660 8.06 -27.01 -34.71
N ARG A 661 9.01 -27.61 -33.99
CA ARG A 661 8.75 -28.64 -32.98
C ARG A 661 8.28 -28.05 -31.66
N LEU A 662 8.49 -26.76 -31.43
CA LEU A 662 8.10 -26.04 -30.24
C LEU A 662 6.68 -25.49 -30.33
N ASP A 663 6.12 -25.34 -31.54
CA ASP A 663 4.87 -24.61 -31.78
C ASP A 663 3.68 -25.18 -30.99
N ASP A 664 3.56 -26.51 -30.91
CA ASP A 664 2.48 -27.19 -30.18
C ASP A 664 2.78 -27.40 -28.67
N MET A 665 3.93 -26.94 -28.17
CA MET A 665 4.35 -27.13 -26.78
C MET A 665 4.06 -25.90 -25.91
N GLU A 666 3.66 -26.08 -24.65
CA GLU A 666 3.67 -24.99 -23.67
C GLU A 666 5.12 -24.66 -23.28
N LEU A 667 5.53 -23.41 -23.53
CA LEU A 667 6.91 -22.97 -23.28
C LEU A 667 7.02 -22.27 -21.93
N PRO A 668 8.10 -22.52 -21.16
CA PRO A 668 8.33 -21.83 -19.90
C PRO A 668 8.63 -20.33 -20.15
N VAL A 669 8.15 -19.46 -19.26
CA VAL A 669 8.29 -17.99 -19.37
C VAL A 669 9.75 -17.55 -19.62
N PRO A 670 10.79 -18.09 -18.95
CA PRO A 670 12.18 -17.71 -19.25
C PRO A 670 12.60 -17.98 -20.70
N LEU A 671 12.14 -19.09 -21.29
CA LEU A 671 12.45 -19.41 -22.68
C LEU A 671 11.71 -18.47 -23.64
N LEU A 672 10.44 -18.13 -23.35
CA LEU A 672 9.68 -17.13 -24.11
C LEU A 672 10.38 -15.76 -24.07
N MET A 673 10.86 -15.33 -22.90
CA MET A 673 11.63 -14.09 -22.75
C MET A 673 12.90 -14.10 -23.62
N LEU A 674 13.65 -15.20 -23.64
CA LEU A 674 14.83 -15.33 -24.50
C LEU A 674 14.48 -15.21 -25.98
N PHE A 675 13.43 -15.91 -26.45
CA PHE A 675 12.98 -15.82 -27.83
C PHE A 675 12.57 -14.40 -28.22
N ILE A 676 11.72 -13.77 -27.40
CA ILE A 676 11.18 -12.44 -27.67
C ILE A 676 12.31 -11.41 -27.70
N HIS A 677 13.21 -11.45 -26.71
CA HIS A 677 14.39 -10.58 -26.66
C HIS A 677 15.30 -10.81 -27.88
N PHE A 678 15.67 -12.07 -28.15
CA PHE A 678 16.54 -12.44 -29.27
C PHE A 678 15.98 -11.91 -30.60
N TYR A 679 14.70 -12.16 -30.89
CA TYR A 679 14.10 -11.72 -32.15
C TYR A 679 13.89 -10.21 -32.22
N TYR A 680 13.65 -9.55 -31.09
CA TYR A 680 13.47 -8.10 -31.04
C TYR A 680 14.78 -7.39 -31.39
N GLU A 681 15.90 -7.80 -30.78
CA GLU A 681 17.24 -7.24 -31.07
C GLU A 681 17.66 -7.46 -32.54
N LYS A 682 17.18 -8.53 -33.18
CA LYS A 682 17.43 -8.79 -34.62
C LYS A 682 16.42 -8.10 -35.55
N ASN A 683 15.48 -7.31 -35.03
CA ASN A 683 14.40 -6.68 -35.79
C ASN A 683 13.51 -7.67 -36.58
N ILE A 684 13.26 -8.87 -36.03
CA ILE A 684 12.41 -9.90 -36.64
C ILE A 684 11.05 -9.92 -35.94
N PHE A 685 10.28 -8.85 -36.13
CA PHE A 685 9.03 -8.62 -35.39
C PHE A 685 7.95 -9.68 -35.63
N SER A 686 7.94 -10.35 -36.79
CA SER A 686 7.01 -11.45 -37.06
C SER A 686 7.20 -12.62 -36.09
N ARG A 687 8.46 -12.97 -35.77
CA ARG A 687 8.77 -13.99 -34.77
C ARG A 687 8.55 -13.47 -33.35
N CYS A 688 8.84 -12.20 -33.06
CA CYS A 688 8.47 -11.61 -31.77
C CYS A 688 6.97 -11.74 -31.50
N ARG A 689 6.12 -11.32 -32.46
CA ARG A 689 4.66 -11.39 -32.33
C ARG A 689 4.18 -12.83 -32.13
N HIS A 690 4.74 -13.81 -32.87
CA HIS A 690 4.46 -15.24 -32.65
C HIS A 690 4.69 -15.69 -31.20
N TYR A 691 5.86 -15.39 -30.63
CA TYR A 691 6.15 -15.78 -29.24
C TYR A 691 5.43 -14.91 -28.20
N LEU A 692 5.13 -13.65 -28.50
CA LEU A 692 4.30 -12.78 -27.65
C LEU A 692 2.85 -13.28 -27.59
N ASP A 693 2.28 -13.73 -28.70
CA ASP A 693 0.93 -14.31 -28.75
C ASP A 693 0.89 -15.59 -27.91
N LYS A 694 1.91 -16.44 -28.06
CA LYS A 694 2.07 -17.66 -27.26
C LYS A 694 2.24 -17.38 -25.77
N ALA A 695 2.94 -16.30 -25.42
CA ALA A 695 3.19 -15.93 -24.05
C ALA A 695 1.95 -15.33 -23.36
N GLY A 696 1.04 -14.69 -24.10
CA GLY A 696 -0.11 -13.98 -23.53
C GLY A 696 0.32 -12.98 -22.44
N ASP A 697 -0.40 -12.96 -21.33
CA ASP A 697 -0.16 -12.05 -20.19
C ASP A 697 0.68 -12.70 -19.07
N SER A 698 1.43 -13.76 -19.38
CA SER A 698 2.18 -14.54 -18.38
C SER A 698 3.34 -13.78 -17.71
N HIS A 699 3.77 -12.65 -18.26
CA HIS A 699 4.79 -11.78 -17.65
C HIS A 699 4.64 -10.32 -18.13
N PRO A 700 4.80 -9.31 -17.25
CA PRO A 700 4.58 -7.90 -17.59
C PRO A 700 5.58 -7.35 -18.63
N ALA A 701 6.80 -7.90 -18.70
CA ALA A 701 7.78 -7.51 -19.72
C ALA A 701 7.29 -7.71 -21.17
N PHE A 702 6.33 -8.60 -21.41
CA PHE A 702 5.81 -8.85 -22.76
C PHE A 702 5.01 -7.67 -23.31
N ASP A 703 4.30 -6.94 -22.45
CA ASP A 703 3.63 -5.70 -22.85
C ASP A 703 4.62 -4.62 -23.28
N LEU A 704 5.80 -4.55 -22.64
CA LEU A 704 6.85 -3.63 -23.06
C LEU A 704 7.33 -3.93 -24.49
N TYR A 705 7.52 -5.21 -24.83
CA TYR A 705 7.91 -5.60 -26.19
C TYR A 705 6.80 -5.35 -27.20
N ARG A 706 5.52 -5.62 -26.87
CA ARG A 706 4.38 -5.26 -27.73
C ARG A 706 4.35 -3.77 -28.01
N LEU A 707 4.53 -2.95 -26.96
CA LEU A 707 4.57 -1.51 -27.09
C LEU A 707 5.74 -1.05 -27.99
N LYS A 708 6.94 -1.56 -27.75
CA LYS A 708 8.12 -1.28 -28.58
C LYS A 708 7.84 -1.58 -30.06
N ILE A 709 7.27 -2.74 -30.36
CA ILE A 709 6.92 -3.15 -31.73
C ILE A 709 5.87 -2.21 -32.34
N HIS A 710 4.80 -1.87 -31.61
CA HIS A 710 3.79 -0.92 -32.10
C HIS A 710 4.39 0.46 -32.40
N VAL A 711 5.31 0.95 -31.56
CA VAL A 711 6.02 2.22 -31.79
C VAL A 711 6.91 2.11 -33.02
N ASP A 712 7.67 1.02 -33.18
CA ASP A 712 8.58 0.83 -34.31
C ASP A 712 7.82 0.67 -35.65
N ASP A 713 6.67 -0.01 -35.64
CA ASP A 713 5.76 -0.15 -36.79
C ASP A 713 4.89 1.09 -37.06
N LYS A 714 5.00 2.14 -36.22
CA LYS A 714 4.20 3.39 -36.29
C LYS A 714 2.69 3.16 -36.15
N GLU A 715 2.32 2.16 -35.37
CA GLU A 715 0.94 1.86 -34.98
C GLU A 715 0.52 2.76 -33.79
N THR A 716 0.50 4.08 -34.01
CA THR A 716 0.38 5.12 -32.97
C THR A 716 -0.83 4.93 -32.04
N ASP A 717 -1.99 4.55 -32.59
CA ASP A 717 -3.22 4.36 -31.79
C ASP A 717 -3.10 3.20 -30.80
N GLU A 718 -2.59 2.05 -31.26
CA GLU A 718 -2.40 0.87 -30.41
C GLU A 718 -1.25 1.07 -29.42
N ALA A 719 -0.17 1.70 -29.87
CA ALA A 719 0.94 2.10 -29.02
C ALA A 719 0.46 3.03 -27.89
N SER A 720 -0.37 4.03 -28.19
CA SER A 720 -0.86 4.99 -27.19
C SER A 720 -1.75 4.33 -26.15
N LYS A 721 -2.69 3.46 -26.56
CA LYS A 721 -3.56 2.70 -25.64
C LYS A 721 -2.75 1.82 -24.69
N LEU A 722 -1.75 1.12 -25.21
CA LEU A 722 -0.91 0.24 -24.41
C LEU A 722 0.02 1.04 -23.49
N LEU A 723 0.63 2.12 -23.98
CA LEU A 723 1.46 3.03 -23.20
C LEU A 723 0.69 3.57 -21.99
N THR A 724 -0.53 4.09 -22.17
CA THR A 724 -1.34 4.61 -21.06
C THR A 724 -1.56 3.57 -19.96
N ARG A 725 -1.91 2.34 -20.34
CA ARG A 725 -2.09 1.23 -19.37
C ARG A 725 -0.80 0.88 -18.64
N MET A 726 0.34 0.98 -19.30
CA MET A 726 1.63 0.66 -18.70
C MET A 726 2.13 1.79 -17.78
N ILE A 727 1.94 3.05 -18.16
CA ILE A 727 2.31 4.22 -17.34
C ILE A 727 1.52 4.21 -16.03
N ASP A 728 0.25 3.81 -16.04
CA ASP A 728 -0.55 3.71 -14.81
C ASP A 728 0.05 2.75 -13.78
N LYS A 729 0.68 1.68 -14.25
CA LYS A 729 1.33 0.68 -13.39
C LYS A 729 2.78 1.06 -13.06
N HIS A 730 3.45 1.76 -13.97
CA HIS A 730 4.87 2.09 -13.91
C HIS A 730 5.10 3.58 -14.20
N PRO A 731 4.58 4.48 -13.34
CA PRO A 731 4.50 5.92 -13.62
C PRO A 731 5.86 6.62 -13.64
N ALA A 732 6.93 5.96 -13.18
CA ALA A 732 8.29 6.48 -13.19
C ALA A 732 9.21 5.65 -14.11
N SER A 733 8.66 4.98 -15.13
CA SER A 733 9.48 4.18 -16.04
C SER A 733 10.10 5.03 -17.15
N ALA A 734 11.44 5.13 -17.13
CA ALA A 734 12.21 5.81 -18.16
C ALA A 734 12.00 5.18 -19.56
N ASP A 735 11.84 3.85 -19.65
CA ASP A 735 11.53 3.15 -20.90
C ASP A 735 10.19 3.61 -21.50
N LEU A 736 9.16 3.75 -20.66
CA LEU A 736 7.84 4.19 -21.11
C LEU A 736 7.86 5.66 -21.53
N PHE A 737 8.57 6.54 -20.80
CA PHE A 737 8.73 7.93 -21.22
C PHE A 737 9.53 8.06 -22.52
N SER A 738 10.57 7.24 -22.74
CA SER A 738 11.25 7.21 -24.02
C SER A 738 10.32 6.77 -25.16
N LEU A 739 9.44 5.80 -24.93
CA LEU A 739 8.46 5.35 -25.93
C LEU A 739 7.39 6.42 -26.18
N ALA A 740 6.91 7.10 -25.13
CA ALA A 740 6.02 8.25 -25.23
C ALA A 740 6.63 9.34 -26.13
N SER A 741 7.89 9.71 -25.88
CA SER A 741 8.62 10.68 -26.69
C SER A 741 8.62 10.30 -28.18
N LYS A 742 8.90 9.03 -28.51
CA LYS A 742 8.85 8.54 -29.89
C LYS A 742 7.45 8.64 -30.51
N ILE A 743 6.40 8.32 -29.76
CA ILE A 743 5.00 8.41 -30.22
C ILE A 743 4.63 9.85 -30.57
N TYR A 744 4.90 10.81 -29.67
CA TYR A 744 4.62 12.24 -29.92
C TYR A 744 5.44 12.78 -31.09
N LEU A 745 6.71 12.37 -31.21
CA LEU A 745 7.55 12.75 -32.35
C LEU A 745 7.00 12.23 -33.68
N GLN A 746 6.45 11.01 -33.71
CA GLN A 746 5.77 10.46 -34.90
C GLN A 746 4.47 11.20 -35.22
N GLY A 747 3.75 11.69 -34.20
CA GLY A 747 2.58 12.56 -34.32
C GLY A 747 2.89 13.99 -34.77
N GLY A 748 4.17 14.39 -34.75
CA GLY A 748 4.63 15.73 -35.14
C GLY A 748 4.66 16.74 -33.99
N ASP A 749 4.39 16.31 -32.76
CA ASP A 749 4.39 17.15 -31.58
C ASP A 749 5.75 17.11 -30.88
N LYS A 750 6.58 18.13 -31.15
CA LYS A 750 7.97 18.15 -30.70
C LYS A 750 8.13 18.57 -29.25
N ASP A 751 7.23 19.43 -28.75
CA ASP A 751 7.37 20.00 -27.41
C ASP A 751 7.08 18.91 -26.37
N GLU A 752 6.00 18.16 -26.57
CA GLU A 752 5.61 16.99 -25.78
C GLU A 752 6.66 15.88 -25.89
N ALA A 753 7.18 15.62 -27.11
CA ALA A 753 8.24 14.64 -27.30
C ALA A 753 9.51 14.99 -26.51
N ASN A 754 9.91 16.26 -26.50
CA ASN A 754 11.07 16.73 -25.74
C ASN A 754 10.83 16.64 -24.23
N SER A 755 9.62 16.94 -23.76
CA SER A 755 9.24 16.81 -22.36
C SER A 755 9.38 15.38 -21.86
N PHE A 756 8.84 14.40 -22.58
CA PHE A 756 8.98 12.99 -22.23
C PHE A 756 10.43 12.49 -22.34
N ALA A 757 11.20 12.96 -23.32
CA ALA A 757 12.62 12.64 -23.42
C ALA A 757 13.41 13.17 -22.21
N ALA A 758 13.09 14.38 -21.74
CA ALA A 758 13.68 14.95 -20.54
C ALA A 758 13.34 14.14 -19.28
N MET A 759 12.09 13.67 -19.13
CA MET A 759 11.71 12.79 -18.01
C MET A 759 12.44 11.44 -18.06
N ALA A 760 12.57 10.84 -19.26
CA ALA A 760 13.33 9.60 -19.43
C ALA A 760 14.81 9.79 -19.04
N ASN A 761 15.40 10.92 -19.46
CA ASN A 761 16.77 11.30 -19.10
C ASN A 761 16.93 11.56 -17.60
N GLN A 762 15.99 12.25 -16.98
CA GLN A 762 16.00 12.54 -15.55
C GLN A 762 16.01 11.24 -14.73
N LEU A 763 15.25 10.22 -15.14
CA LEU A 763 15.10 8.96 -14.41
C LEU A 763 16.16 7.91 -14.75
N ASP A 764 16.65 7.87 -15.99
CA ASP A 764 17.79 7.04 -16.40
C ASP A 764 18.69 7.78 -17.40
N PRO A 765 19.62 8.61 -16.90
CA PRO A 765 20.50 9.40 -17.77
C PRO A 765 21.53 8.57 -18.52
N VAL A 766 21.80 7.33 -18.08
CA VAL A 766 22.78 6.44 -18.71
C VAL A 766 22.17 5.77 -19.94
N GLN A 767 20.94 5.28 -19.83
CA GLN A 767 20.22 4.67 -20.95
C GLN A 767 19.67 5.71 -21.92
N TYR A 768 19.24 6.88 -21.41
CA TYR A 768 18.63 7.95 -22.18
C TYR A 768 19.40 9.27 -22.01
N PRO A 769 20.62 9.40 -22.55
CA PRO A 769 21.41 10.62 -22.44
C PRO A 769 20.77 11.78 -23.24
N PRO A 770 20.99 13.06 -22.85
CA PRO A 770 20.45 14.19 -23.59
C PRO A 770 21.08 14.29 -24.98
N GLU A 771 20.35 14.81 -25.98
CA GLU A 771 20.81 14.84 -27.38
C GLU A 771 22.19 15.52 -27.58
N GLU A 772 22.58 16.45 -26.69
CA GLU A 772 23.87 17.14 -26.76
C GLU A 772 25.09 16.25 -26.42
N THR A 773 24.91 15.09 -25.77
CA THR A 773 26.03 14.18 -25.42
C THR A 773 26.26 13.06 -26.44
N ALA A 774 25.34 12.85 -27.40
CA ALA A 774 25.49 11.85 -28.48
C ALA A 774 26.66 12.13 -29.44
N PHE A 775 27.28 13.31 -29.35
CA PHE A 775 28.46 13.71 -30.14
C PHE A 775 29.82 13.55 -29.43
N LYS A 776 29.90 12.94 -28.24
CA LYS A 776 31.20 12.64 -27.61
C LYS A 776 31.74 11.27 -28.03
N VAL A 777 32.45 11.30 -29.16
CA VAL A 777 33.63 10.50 -29.56
C VAL A 777 33.63 9.02 -29.16
N LYS A 778 33.34 8.14 -30.13
CA LYS A 778 33.91 6.78 -30.16
C LYS A 778 35.44 6.91 -30.22
N PHE A 779 36.14 6.42 -29.20
CA PHE A 779 37.55 6.07 -29.30
C PHE A 779 37.69 4.60 -29.68
#